data_AF-A0A839F4C0-F1
#
_entry.id   AF-A0A839F4C0-F1
#
_cell.length_a   1.000
_cell.length_b   1.000
_cell.length_c   1.000
_cell.angle_alpha   90.00
_cell.angle_beta   90.00
_cell.angle_gamma   90.00
#
_symmetry.space_group_name_H-M   'P 1'
#
loop_
_entity.id
_entity.type
_entity.pdbx_description
1 polymer ?
#
loop_
_entity_poly.entity_id
_entity_poly.type
_entity_poly.pdbx_seq_one_letter_code
_entity_poly.pdbx_strand_id
1 'polypeptide(L)'
;MKHLACAALFALGVPAIGVAQPAPVTDVAPPEAARWSIWGGTAGVRWNYGLAERIGLRIGAPQQRIADAPNRHFQRFEMRREGALVFHLESGHFRGFDGGSLQARGGYSIDVPGGRIDLSGFRLVPRTGDPYVLDLVSADGKAWFYIDRLMYDRRTPDHALWIRTMDVRVSPELARRLGQPMVARWAIADMELDSEVLRRGGGAAPAGSCDDQVGTNCNFAGTPAPGGGTYQADLFMLGFDPQFSRCDGCTGPSGHGTVVFTPSSSLKNNVNDGSLQVTIPNQGALGTSSVPWAADIPWYTKFSGSFPPYGNDQHPFLIWNMYRLNADGSIEQIGRSGVKHAFLTVNSGSTCPYSFGHVLGRSCEDTYGTGNNDSPSDLGPRSEIIPATNQWGRCGSIYDANCDGSEDFPNVGDYDYRLTVGEAQFNQASSSYLFESWYLARQDVNIYNSMGTVSTTQNWSGSFWGINASGYKLGPAIDRWVDPLAPAANAMNTELAVGEGHAKLAVKVTDNGDGTWRYDYAVMNLDFARAVTQGAEPNLRVVSNKGFDRFSVPLPAGVVVSATRFSDGDLVAANDWSVDTSGGRVTWTAPTATLDWGSMYAFSLTASSAPVAAAGNLRVAQAGSPAAFDLATFAPAPVASDVIFANGFDAP
;
A
#
# COMPACT_ATOMS: atom_id res chain seq x y z
N MET A 1 91.31 -8.77 36.10
CA MET A 1 91.69 -8.24 34.77
C MET A 1 90.58 -8.61 33.79
N LYS A 2 89.93 -7.60 33.16
CA LYS A 2 89.20 -7.66 31.88
C LYS A 2 87.96 -8.62 31.84
N HIS A 3 86.73 -8.26 31.48
CA HIS A 3 86.08 -7.06 30.94
C HIS A 3 84.55 -7.15 31.22
N LEU A 4 83.92 -5.97 31.31
CA LEU A 4 82.59 -5.51 30.87
C LEU A 4 81.61 -6.52 30.22
N ALA A 5 80.28 -6.32 30.16
CA ALA A 5 79.27 -5.45 30.79
C ALA A 5 77.97 -5.69 29.99
N CYS A 6 76.81 -5.80 30.65
CA CYS A 6 75.57 -5.15 30.20
C CYS A 6 74.50 -5.26 31.30
N ALA A 7 74.06 -4.10 31.76
CA ALA A 7 73.10 -3.92 32.84
C ALA A 7 71.67 -4.24 32.37
N ALA A 8 70.92 -4.97 33.20
CA ALA A 8 69.48 -5.12 33.08
C ALA A 8 68.80 -3.93 33.77
N LEU A 9 68.00 -3.17 33.04
CA LEU A 9 67.09 -2.15 33.58
C LEU A 9 65.81 -2.84 34.06
N PHE A 10 65.51 -2.72 35.36
CA PHE A 10 64.18 -3.00 35.91
C PHE A 10 63.29 -1.78 35.68
N ALA A 11 62.18 -1.95 34.94
CA ALA A 11 61.06 -1.03 34.93
C ALA A 11 59.80 -1.81 35.34
N LEU A 12 59.21 -1.38 36.46
CA LEU A 12 57.94 -1.87 36.99
C LEU A 12 56.80 -1.43 36.05
N GLY A 13 56.18 -2.39 35.37
CA GLY A 13 54.99 -2.20 34.54
C GLY A 13 53.72 -2.64 35.27
N VAL A 14 52.77 -1.70 35.37
CA VAL A 14 51.38 -1.88 35.82
C VAL A 14 50.68 -2.96 34.96
N PRO A 15 49.84 -3.86 35.51
CA PRO A 15 49.13 -4.83 34.70
C PRO A 15 48.08 -4.13 33.83
N ALA A 16 48.27 -4.17 32.52
CA ALA A 16 47.23 -3.86 31.55
C ALA A 16 46.20 -5.00 31.56
N ILE A 17 44.98 -4.71 31.98
CA ILE A 17 43.82 -5.57 31.75
C ILE A 17 43.55 -5.49 30.24
N GLY A 18 43.96 -6.54 29.52
CA GLY A 18 43.62 -6.71 28.11
C GLY A 18 42.12 -6.90 27.97
N VAL A 19 41.45 -5.92 27.36
CA VAL A 19 40.11 -6.09 26.83
C VAL A 19 40.21 -7.15 25.73
N ALA A 20 39.66 -8.33 25.98
CA ALA A 20 39.53 -9.36 24.94
C ALA A 20 38.68 -8.77 23.81
N GLN A 21 39.25 -8.68 22.61
CA GLN A 21 38.45 -8.45 21.41
C GLN A 21 37.41 -9.57 21.31
N PRO A 22 36.13 -9.27 21.04
CA PRO A 22 35.18 -10.32 20.70
C PRO A 22 35.73 -11.07 19.48
N ALA A 23 35.75 -12.40 19.57
CA ALA A 23 36.08 -13.25 18.46
C ALA A 23 35.19 -12.89 17.26
N PRO A 24 35.69 -12.96 16.01
CA PRO A 24 34.84 -12.86 14.85
C PRO A 24 33.72 -13.90 15.00
N VAL A 25 32.47 -13.45 14.94
CA VAL A 25 31.32 -14.33 14.83
C VAL A 25 31.53 -15.09 13.52
N THR A 26 31.96 -16.35 13.63
CA THR A 26 31.99 -17.25 12.50
C THR A 26 30.54 -17.49 12.09
N ASP A 27 30.16 -17.08 10.90
CA ASP A 27 28.98 -17.61 10.21
C ASP A 27 29.12 -19.13 10.18
N VAL A 28 28.40 -19.80 11.09
CA VAL A 28 28.33 -21.25 11.10
C VAL A 28 27.51 -21.62 9.87
N ALA A 29 28.16 -22.22 8.87
CA ALA A 29 27.47 -22.78 7.72
C ALA A 29 26.31 -23.66 8.23
N PRO A 30 25.07 -23.47 7.74
CA PRO A 30 23.94 -24.27 8.19
C PRO A 30 24.29 -25.76 8.06
N PRO A 31 23.97 -26.60 9.06
CA PRO A 31 24.23 -28.03 8.96
C PRO A 31 23.55 -28.61 7.71
N GLU A 32 24.21 -29.57 7.05
CA GLU A 32 23.75 -30.22 5.80
C GLU A 32 22.30 -30.73 5.89
N ALA A 33 21.85 -31.03 7.11
CA ALA A 33 20.49 -31.42 7.46
C ALA A 33 19.43 -30.30 7.36
N ALA A 34 19.72 -29.04 6.98
CA ALA A 34 18.71 -27.98 6.80
C ALA A 34 18.42 -27.60 5.33
N ARG A 35 19.11 -28.26 4.39
CA ARG A 35 19.06 -27.89 2.96
C ARG A 35 17.99 -28.64 2.20
N TRP A 36 17.14 -27.88 1.53
CA TRP A 36 16.12 -28.34 0.60
C TRP A 36 16.60 -28.14 -0.82
N SER A 37 16.10 -28.96 -1.75
CA SER A 37 16.29 -28.71 -3.17
C SER A 37 15.01 -28.98 -3.96
N ILE A 38 14.76 -28.11 -4.93
CA ILE A 38 13.60 -28.17 -5.83
C ILE A 38 14.03 -28.25 -7.28
N TRP A 39 13.26 -28.97 -8.07
CA TRP A 39 13.49 -29.18 -9.51
C TRP A 39 12.14 -29.35 -10.24
N GLY A 40 12.16 -29.39 -11.57
CA GLY A 40 10.94 -29.63 -12.34
C GLY A 40 9.81 -28.63 -12.05
N GLY A 41 8.58 -29.03 -12.35
CA GLY A 41 7.39 -28.18 -12.23
C GLY A 41 7.26 -27.15 -13.37
N THR A 42 6.74 -25.96 -13.05
CA THR A 42 6.43 -24.90 -14.02
C THR A 42 6.82 -23.52 -13.53
N ALA A 43 7.30 -22.65 -14.42
CA ALA A 43 7.43 -21.22 -14.17
C ALA A 43 6.50 -20.43 -15.10
N GLY A 44 5.74 -19.49 -14.53
CA GLY A 44 4.85 -18.61 -15.26
C GLY A 44 5.37 -17.18 -15.24
N VAL A 45 5.29 -16.46 -16.37
CA VAL A 45 5.64 -15.04 -16.45
C VAL A 45 4.46 -14.22 -16.97
N ARG A 46 4.17 -13.09 -16.31
CA ARG A 46 3.19 -12.11 -16.75
C ARG A 46 3.89 -10.78 -16.98
N TRP A 47 4.23 -10.50 -18.23
CA TRP A 47 4.87 -9.26 -18.63
C TRP A 47 3.90 -8.07 -18.59
N ASN A 48 4.39 -6.93 -18.13
CA ASN A 48 3.75 -5.65 -18.43
C ASN A 48 4.24 -5.17 -19.81
N TYR A 49 3.51 -5.58 -20.86
CA TYR A 49 3.88 -5.28 -22.24
C TYR A 49 3.90 -3.77 -22.53
N GLY A 50 2.96 -3.01 -21.96
CA GLY A 50 2.91 -1.56 -22.13
C GLY A 50 4.12 -0.84 -21.53
N LEU A 51 4.59 -1.28 -20.36
CA LEU A 51 5.84 -0.78 -19.79
C LEU A 51 7.04 -1.19 -20.64
N ALA A 52 7.11 -2.47 -21.00
CA ALA A 52 8.21 -3.05 -21.77
C ALA A 52 8.44 -2.25 -23.06
N GLU A 53 7.39 -2.01 -23.85
CA GLU A 53 7.48 -1.26 -25.10
C GLU A 53 8.01 0.16 -24.87
N ARG A 54 7.51 0.87 -23.84
CA ARG A 54 7.90 2.25 -23.54
C ARG A 54 9.35 2.40 -23.10
N ILE A 55 9.90 1.39 -22.41
CA ILE A 55 11.31 1.37 -22.02
C ILE A 55 12.22 0.76 -23.11
N GLY A 56 11.66 0.44 -24.28
CA GLY A 56 12.40 -0.03 -25.45
C GLY A 56 12.57 -1.55 -25.55
N LEU A 57 11.80 -2.34 -24.82
CA LEU A 57 11.78 -3.80 -24.89
C LEU A 57 10.59 -4.27 -25.74
N ARG A 58 10.85 -5.04 -26.79
CA ARG A 58 9.79 -5.75 -27.52
C ARG A 58 9.82 -7.23 -27.16
N ILE A 59 8.92 -7.64 -26.27
CA ILE A 59 8.78 -9.04 -25.86
C ILE A 59 8.13 -9.84 -26.99
N GLY A 60 8.85 -10.81 -27.54
CA GLY A 60 8.34 -11.70 -28.58
C GLY A 60 7.33 -12.72 -28.06
N ALA A 61 6.68 -13.44 -28.98
CA ALA A 61 5.74 -14.51 -28.63
C ALA A 61 6.41 -15.59 -27.77
N PRO A 62 5.71 -16.15 -26.76
CA PRO A 62 6.27 -17.19 -25.91
C PRO A 62 6.54 -18.47 -26.72
N GLN A 63 7.70 -19.06 -26.49
CA GLN A 63 8.16 -20.28 -27.17
C GLN A 63 8.02 -21.48 -26.22
N GLN A 64 7.46 -22.59 -26.72
CA GLN A 64 7.22 -23.81 -25.92
C GLN A 64 6.39 -23.56 -24.64
N ARG A 65 5.43 -22.63 -24.73
CA ARG A 65 4.46 -22.39 -23.66
C ARG A 65 3.50 -23.58 -23.54
N ILE A 66 3.18 -23.94 -22.30
CA ILE A 66 2.13 -24.92 -21.99
C ILE A 66 0.78 -24.23 -21.83
N ALA A 67 -0.31 -25.01 -21.82
CA ALA A 67 -1.65 -24.46 -21.59
C ALA A 67 -1.68 -23.68 -20.26
N ASP A 68 -2.27 -22.48 -20.29
CA ASP A 68 -2.41 -21.69 -19.07
C ASP A 68 -3.46 -22.34 -18.16
N ALA A 69 -3.20 -22.34 -16.85
CA ALA A 69 -4.28 -22.42 -15.90
C ALA A 69 -5.19 -21.18 -16.07
N PRO A 70 -6.52 -21.32 -15.91
CA PRO A 70 -7.49 -20.24 -16.16
C PRO A 70 -7.27 -19.00 -15.28
N ASN A 71 -6.45 -19.09 -14.22
CA ASN A 71 -6.23 -18.01 -13.27
C ASN A 71 -4.90 -17.27 -13.50
N ARG A 72 -4.99 -15.93 -13.38
CA ARG A 72 -3.89 -14.94 -13.24
C ARG A 72 -3.08 -14.53 -14.46
N HIS A 73 -3.40 -15.02 -15.66
CA HIS A 73 -2.81 -14.57 -16.93
C HIS A 73 -1.28 -14.78 -17.05
N PHE A 74 -0.74 -15.81 -16.40
CA PHE A 74 0.67 -16.20 -16.57
C PHE A 74 0.86 -17.05 -17.83
N GLN A 75 1.87 -16.69 -18.61
CA GLN A 75 2.39 -17.53 -19.70
C GLN A 75 3.38 -18.54 -19.11
N ARG A 76 3.02 -19.82 -19.13
CA ARG A 76 3.72 -20.88 -18.39
C ARG A 76 4.67 -21.72 -19.24
N PHE A 77 5.74 -22.20 -18.60
CA PHE A 77 6.74 -23.09 -19.19
C PHE A 77 7.06 -24.23 -18.23
N GLU A 78 7.25 -25.43 -18.76
CA GLU A 78 7.82 -26.54 -17.98
C GLU A 78 9.26 -26.22 -17.57
N MET A 79 9.62 -26.62 -16.35
CA MET A 79 10.99 -26.59 -15.87
C MET A 79 11.64 -27.97 -16.05
N ARG A 80 12.93 -27.96 -16.40
CA ARG A 80 13.72 -29.17 -16.61
C ARG A 80 14.02 -29.87 -15.28
N ARG A 81 14.15 -31.19 -15.32
CA ARG A 81 14.64 -32.04 -14.21
C ARG A 81 16.13 -32.38 -14.39
N GLU A 82 16.92 -31.40 -14.81
CA GLU A 82 18.36 -31.52 -15.08
C GLU A 82 19.22 -30.73 -14.08
N GLY A 83 18.60 -29.80 -13.34
CA GLY A 83 19.22 -28.98 -12.30
C GLY A 83 18.21 -28.68 -11.20
N ALA A 84 18.70 -28.29 -10.03
CA ALA A 84 17.89 -27.95 -8.87
C ALA A 84 18.31 -26.62 -8.26
N LEU A 85 17.35 -25.87 -7.72
CA LEU A 85 17.65 -24.77 -6.79
C LEU A 85 17.76 -25.35 -5.39
N VAL A 86 18.79 -24.91 -4.65
CA VAL A 86 19.02 -25.27 -3.26
C VAL A 86 18.68 -24.08 -2.40
N PHE A 87 17.95 -24.32 -1.32
CA PHE A 87 17.60 -23.32 -0.31
C PHE A 87 17.64 -23.94 1.06
N HIS A 88 17.69 -23.12 2.10
CA HIS A 88 17.62 -23.62 3.47
C HIS A 88 16.44 -23.00 4.21
N LEU A 89 15.93 -23.79 5.16
CA LEU A 89 14.87 -23.40 6.07
C LEU A 89 15.43 -23.42 7.48
N GLU A 90 15.24 -22.35 8.24
CA GLU A 90 15.53 -22.34 9.67
C GLU A 90 14.22 -22.20 10.41
N SER A 91 13.91 -23.14 11.29
CA SER A 91 12.65 -23.14 12.04
C SER A 91 11.44 -22.91 11.12
N GLY A 92 11.41 -23.59 9.97
CA GLY A 92 10.32 -23.41 8.99
C GLY A 92 10.38 -22.15 8.12
N HIS A 93 11.23 -21.16 8.43
CA HIS A 93 11.34 -19.93 7.66
C HIS A 93 12.26 -20.09 6.45
N PHE A 94 11.89 -19.52 5.32
CA PHE A 94 12.81 -19.36 4.20
C PHE A 94 13.93 -18.40 4.57
N ARG A 95 15.18 -18.88 4.54
CA ARG A 95 16.37 -18.08 4.85
C ARG A 95 17.21 -17.74 3.62
N GLY A 96 16.73 -18.16 2.45
CA GLY A 96 17.34 -17.84 1.18
C GLY A 96 17.84 -19.06 0.42
N PHE A 97 18.31 -18.79 -0.77
CA PHE A 97 18.90 -19.75 -1.68
C PHE A 97 20.40 -19.93 -1.41
N ASP A 98 20.83 -21.19 -1.40
CA ASP A 98 22.23 -21.59 -1.17
C ASP A 98 23.00 -21.81 -2.48
N GLY A 99 22.29 -22.00 -3.59
CA GLY A 99 22.90 -22.22 -4.90
C GLY A 99 22.04 -23.05 -5.86
N GLY A 100 22.69 -23.57 -6.90
CA GLY A 100 22.03 -24.36 -7.94
C GLY A 100 21.37 -23.50 -9.03
N SER A 101 20.54 -24.12 -9.86
CA SER A 101 19.81 -23.43 -10.92
C SER A 101 18.62 -24.25 -11.41
N LEU A 102 17.54 -23.57 -11.77
CA LEU A 102 16.37 -24.18 -12.43
C LEU A 102 16.23 -23.61 -13.85
N GLN A 103 16.02 -24.47 -14.85
CA GLN A 103 15.98 -24.05 -16.25
C GLN A 103 14.61 -24.35 -16.89
N ALA A 104 14.04 -23.36 -17.59
CA ALA A 104 12.82 -23.55 -18.36
C ALA A 104 13.07 -24.34 -19.66
N ARG A 105 12.06 -25.06 -20.17
CA ARG A 105 12.08 -25.63 -21.52
C ARG A 105 11.82 -24.59 -22.60
N GLY A 106 11.02 -23.58 -22.27
CA GLY A 106 10.61 -22.50 -23.16
C GLY A 106 11.08 -21.13 -22.70
N GLY A 107 10.48 -20.08 -23.26
CA GLY A 107 10.72 -18.70 -22.85
C GLY A 107 10.46 -17.69 -23.96
N TYR A 108 11.34 -16.69 -24.08
CA TYR A 108 11.10 -15.52 -24.91
C TYR A 108 12.31 -15.11 -25.73
N SER A 109 12.06 -14.38 -26.81
CA SER A 109 13.06 -13.55 -27.47
C SER A 109 12.66 -12.10 -27.26
N ILE A 110 13.54 -11.28 -26.69
CA ILE A 110 13.27 -9.86 -26.42
C ILE A 110 14.15 -9.02 -27.35
N ASP A 111 13.53 -8.26 -28.25
CA ASP A 111 14.26 -7.28 -29.04
C ASP A 111 14.54 -6.05 -28.18
N VAL A 112 15.78 -5.54 -28.25
CA VAL A 112 16.26 -4.35 -27.52
C VAL A 112 17.07 -3.46 -28.47
N PRO A 113 17.28 -2.18 -28.16
CA PRO A 113 18.20 -1.35 -28.94
C PRO A 113 19.57 -2.02 -29.06
N GLY A 114 20.05 -2.17 -30.29
CA GLY A 114 21.35 -2.77 -30.58
C GLY A 114 21.42 -4.30 -30.40
N GLY A 115 20.30 -5.02 -30.37
CA GLY A 115 20.31 -6.47 -30.54
C GLY A 115 19.12 -7.20 -29.94
N ARG A 116 19.36 -8.42 -29.45
CA ARG A 116 18.34 -9.30 -28.88
C ARG A 116 18.84 -9.87 -27.56
N ILE A 117 17.92 -10.14 -26.64
CA ILE A 117 18.11 -10.94 -25.44
C ILE A 117 17.36 -12.25 -25.65
N ASP A 118 18.08 -13.36 -25.59
CA ASP A 118 17.54 -14.69 -25.77
C ASP A 118 17.24 -15.34 -24.42
N LEU A 119 15.95 -15.42 -24.09
CA LEU A 119 15.42 -16.12 -22.92
C LEU A 119 14.78 -17.46 -23.30
N SER A 120 15.06 -18.03 -24.49
CA SER A 120 14.61 -19.37 -24.85
C SER A 120 15.33 -20.40 -23.96
N GLY A 121 14.64 -20.88 -22.92
CA GLY A 121 15.23 -21.71 -21.88
C GLY A 121 16.00 -20.93 -20.82
N PHE A 122 15.45 -19.79 -20.39
CA PHE A 122 15.99 -18.99 -19.29
C PHE A 122 16.27 -19.84 -18.04
N ARG A 123 17.24 -19.38 -17.23
CA ARG A 123 17.61 -20.02 -15.96
C ARG A 123 17.33 -19.10 -14.79
N LEU A 124 16.81 -19.67 -13.72
CA LEU A 124 16.73 -19.05 -12.40
C LEU A 124 17.97 -19.47 -11.63
N VAL A 125 18.76 -18.51 -11.17
CA VAL A 125 20.04 -18.76 -10.47
C VAL A 125 20.12 -17.87 -9.23
N PRO A 126 20.47 -18.38 -8.04
CA PRO A 126 20.67 -17.54 -6.86
C PRO A 126 21.73 -16.47 -7.10
N ARG A 127 21.38 -15.23 -6.75
CA ARG A 127 22.30 -14.10 -6.90
C ARG A 127 23.43 -14.22 -5.89
N THR A 128 24.66 -14.00 -6.36
CA THR A 128 25.81 -13.94 -5.47
C THR A 128 25.71 -12.71 -4.56
N GLY A 129 25.80 -12.92 -3.25
CA GLY A 129 25.78 -11.85 -2.24
C GLY A 129 24.39 -11.41 -1.77
N ASP A 130 23.32 -11.97 -2.33
CA ASP A 130 21.94 -11.74 -1.86
C ASP A 130 21.13 -13.04 -1.92
N PRO A 131 20.93 -13.73 -0.78
CA PRO A 131 20.30 -15.04 -0.76
C PRO A 131 18.78 -14.99 -1.01
N TYR A 132 18.18 -13.81 -1.07
CA TYR A 132 16.74 -13.64 -1.33
C TYR A 132 16.42 -13.27 -2.78
N VAL A 133 17.43 -13.20 -3.64
CA VAL A 133 17.29 -12.79 -5.04
C VAL A 133 17.69 -13.91 -5.99
N LEU A 134 16.88 -14.10 -7.03
CA LEU A 134 17.22 -14.96 -8.16
C LEU A 134 17.52 -14.10 -9.39
N ASP A 135 18.64 -14.36 -10.07
CA ASP A 135 18.89 -13.81 -11.39
C ASP A 135 18.13 -14.61 -12.46
N LEU A 136 17.51 -13.90 -13.40
CA LEU A 136 16.91 -14.47 -14.60
C LEU A 136 17.94 -14.39 -15.72
N VAL A 137 18.58 -15.53 -15.98
CA VAL A 137 19.76 -15.64 -16.82
C VAL A 137 19.39 -16.12 -18.23
N SER A 138 19.83 -15.36 -19.25
CA SER A 138 19.65 -15.67 -20.67
C SER A 138 20.59 -16.77 -21.17
N ALA A 139 20.38 -17.19 -22.42
CA ALA A 139 21.20 -18.20 -23.10
C ALA A 139 22.69 -17.82 -23.21
N ASP A 140 23.00 -16.52 -23.26
CA ASP A 140 24.37 -15.99 -23.24
C ASP A 140 25.02 -15.94 -21.83
N GLY A 141 24.31 -16.40 -20.80
CA GLY A 141 24.79 -16.46 -19.42
C GLY A 141 24.68 -15.15 -18.63
N LYS A 142 24.05 -14.11 -19.17
CA LYS A 142 23.90 -12.81 -18.50
C LYS A 142 22.58 -12.68 -17.74
N ALA A 143 22.61 -11.97 -16.61
CA ALA A 143 21.43 -11.61 -15.81
C ALA A 143 20.87 -10.24 -16.25
N TRP A 144 20.03 -10.24 -17.29
CA TRP A 144 19.37 -9.01 -17.75
C TRP A 144 18.21 -8.60 -16.84
N PHE A 145 17.64 -9.55 -16.12
CA PHE A 145 16.61 -9.33 -15.12
C PHE A 145 16.96 -10.08 -13.84
N TYR A 146 16.31 -9.71 -12.75
CA TYR A 146 16.40 -10.42 -11.48
C TYR A 146 15.06 -10.41 -10.78
N ILE A 147 14.94 -11.24 -9.75
CA ILE A 147 13.68 -11.55 -9.12
C ILE A 147 13.81 -11.38 -7.62
N ASP A 148 12.89 -10.63 -7.03
CA ASP A 148 12.79 -10.41 -5.59
C ASP A 148 11.31 -10.44 -5.14
N ARG A 149 11.05 -10.08 -3.88
CA ARG A 149 9.69 -10.04 -3.28
C ARG A 149 8.95 -11.38 -3.42
N LEU A 150 9.63 -12.48 -3.11
CA LEU A 150 9.05 -13.82 -3.16
C LEU A 150 7.86 -13.91 -2.21
N MET A 151 6.66 -14.19 -2.74
CA MET A 151 5.47 -14.56 -1.99
C MET A 151 5.28 -16.06 -2.10
N TYR A 152 5.79 -16.80 -1.13
CA TYR A 152 5.84 -18.25 -1.17
C TYR A 152 4.94 -18.90 -0.12
N ASP A 153 4.57 -20.15 -0.37
CA ASP A 153 3.87 -21.01 0.55
C ASP A 153 4.26 -22.48 0.27
N ARG A 154 3.97 -23.37 1.22
CA ARG A 154 4.24 -24.80 1.13
C ARG A 154 2.97 -25.55 0.75
N ARG A 155 2.94 -26.11 -0.46
CA ARG A 155 1.82 -26.93 -0.92
C ARG A 155 1.98 -28.41 -0.50
N THR A 156 0.99 -29.22 -0.87
CA THR A 156 0.84 -30.69 -0.69
C THR A 156 2.16 -31.50 -0.71
N PRO A 157 2.20 -32.73 -0.17
CA PRO A 157 3.44 -33.42 0.22
C PRO A 157 4.58 -33.52 -0.83
N ASP A 158 4.29 -33.36 -2.13
CA ASP A 158 5.25 -33.43 -3.23
C ASP A 158 5.80 -32.07 -3.71
N HIS A 159 5.34 -30.95 -3.12
CA HIS A 159 5.77 -29.57 -3.42
C HIS A 159 6.34 -28.89 -2.16
N ALA A 160 7.63 -28.51 -2.15
CA ALA A 160 8.26 -27.86 -0.99
C ALA A 160 8.26 -26.33 -1.07
N LEU A 161 8.21 -25.78 -2.29
CA LEU A 161 8.24 -24.35 -2.52
C LEU A 161 7.32 -24.02 -3.69
N TRP A 162 6.17 -23.45 -3.36
CA TRP A 162 5.30 -22.81 -4.34
C TRP A 162 5.44 -21.30 -4.15
N ILE A 163 5.96 -20.62 -5.18
CA ILE A 163 6.03 -19.17 -5.21
C ILE A 163 4.83 -18.68 -6.02
N ARG A 164 3.89 -18.06 -5.30
CA ARG A 164 2.66 -17.53 -5.87
C ARG A 164 2.92 -16.36 -6.83
N THR A 165 3.87 -15.51 -6.46
CA THR A 165 4.26 -14.31 -7.21
C THR A 165 5.60 -13.80 -6.71
N MET A 166 6.36 -13.16 -7.60
CA MET A 166 7.62 -12.48 -7.34
C MET A 166 7.88 -11.46 -8.44
N ASP A 167 8.48 -10.33 -8.09
CA ASP A 167 8.70 -9.24 -9.04
C ASP A 167 9.91 -9.57 -9.93
N VAL A 168 9.71 -9.60 -11.24
CA VAL A 168 10.82 -9.58 -12.21
C VAL A 168 11.22 -8.13 -12.44
N ARG A 169 12.47 -7.79 -12.14
CA ARG A 169 13.02 -6.44 -12.19
C ARG A 169 14.10 -6.27 -13.24
N VAL A 170 14.15 -5.09 -13.84
CA VAL A 170 15.21 -4.68 -14.78
C VAL A 170 16.54 -4.58 -14.03
N SER A 171 17.57 -5.30 -14.49
CA SER A 171 18.90 -5.21 -13.86
C SER A 171 19.59 -3.88 -14.21
N PRO A 172 20.55 -3.40 -13.38
CA PRO A 172 21.35 -2.22 -13.74
C PRO A 172 22.07 -2.36 -15.09
N GLU A 173 22.45 -3.59 -15.45
CA GLU A 173 23.11 -3.88 -16.72
C GLU A 173 22.15 -3.71 -17.91
N LEU A 174 20.91 -4.19 -17.78
CA LEU A 174 19.89 -3.97 -18.80
C LEU A 174 19.53 -2.48 -18.91
N ALA A 175 19.32 -1.80 -17.79
CA ALA A 175 19.04 -0.37 -17.77
C ALA A 175 20.13 0.45 -18.49
N ARG A 176 21.41 0.10 -18.28
CA ARG A 176 22.55 0.71 -18.99
C ARG A 176 22.51 0.41 -20.49
N ARG A 177 22.21 -0.83 -20.89
CA ARG A 177 22.07 -1.22 -22.31
C ARG A 177 20.93 -0.46 -23.00
N LEU A 178 19.85 -0.17 -22.28
CA LEU A 178 18.73 0.63 -22.77
C LEU A 178 19.05 2.13 -22.84
N GLY A 179 20.16 2.59 -22.25
CA GLY A 179 20.44 4.02 -22.08
C GLY A 179 19.47 4.70 -21.10
N GLN A 180 18.81 3.92 -20.23
CA GLN A 180 17.75 4.35 -19.33
C GLN A 180 18.10 3.96 -17.89
N PRO A 181 19.08 4.63 -17.24
CA PRO A 181 19.50 4.25 -15.88
C PRO A 181 18.36 4.34 -14.84
N MET A 182 17.35 5.18 -15.10
CA MET A 182 16.21 5.37 -14.19
C MET A 182 15.30 4.15 -14.05
N VAL A 183 15.28 3.23 -15.04
CA VAL A 183 14.43 2.03 -14.98
C VAL A 183 15.12 0.87 -14.28
N ALA A 184 16.37 1.04 -13.83
CA ALA A 184 17.03 0.04 -13.03
C ALA A 184 16.18 -0.27 -11.78
N ARG A 185 16.00 -1.56 -11.48
CA ARG A 185 15.19 -2.08 -10.38
C ARG A 185 13.68 -1.92 -10.54
N TRP A 186 13.17 -1.37 -11.64
CA TRP A 186 11.72 -1.36 -11.88
C TRP A 186 11.19 -2.78 -12.10
N ALA A 187 10.07 -3.10 -11.46
CA ALA A 187 9.30 -4.30 -11.75
C ALA A 187 8.69 -4.18 -13.16
N ILE A 188 8.99 -5.15 -14.01
CA ILE A 188 8.60 -5.19 -15.43
C ILE A 188 7.71 -6.40 -15.75
N ALA A 189 7.73 -7.42 -14.89
CA ALA A 189 6.83 -8.55 -14.94
C ALA A 189 6.61 -9.12 -13.54
N ASP A 190 5.60 -9.95 -13.43
CA ASP A 190 5.37 -10.84 -12.31
C ASP A 190 5.77 -12.27 -12.74
N MET A 191 6.28 -13.08 -11.82
CA MET A 191 6.61 -14.48 -12.06
C MET A 191 6.03 -15.39 -10.96
N GLU A 192 5.53 -16.55 -11.36
CA GLU A 192 5.17 -17.64 -10.44
C GLU A 192 6.10 -18.84 -10.65
N LEU A 193 6.28 -19.65 -9.61
CA LEU A 193 7.02 -20.91 -9.66
C LEU A 193 6.28 -21.99 -8.88
N ASP A 194 5.93 -23.06 -9.55
CA ASP A 194 5.49 -24.31 -8.93
C ASP A 194 6.57 -25.35 -9.15
N SER A 195 7.11 -25.93 -8.08
CA SER A 195 8.29 -26.79 -8.15
C SER A 195 8.14 -28.05 -7.31
N GLU A 196 8.78 -29.13 -7.76
CA GLU A 196 8.75 -30.45 -7.11
C GLU A 196 9.91 -30.57 -6.13
N VAL A 197 9.68 -31.31 -5.04
CA VAL A 197 10.77 -31.62 -4.09
C VAL A 197 11.74 -32.64 -4.68
N LEU A 198 13.01 -32.26 -4.81
CA LEU A 198 14.10 -33.20 -5.09
C LEU A 198 14.69 -33.76 -3.80
N ARG A 199 14.93 -32.90 -2.80
CA ARG A 199 15.46 -33.29 -1.48
C ARG A 199 14.80 -32.49 -0.38
N ARG A 200 14.36 -33.17 0.67
CA ARG A 200 13.90 -32.56 1.90
C ARG A 200 15.09 -32.29 2.82
N GLY A 201 15.18 -31.08 3.34
CA GLY A 201 15.97 -30.79 4.53
C GLY A 201 15.19 -31.14 5.79
N GLY A 202 15.91 -31.36 6.88
CA GLY A 202 15.41 -31.28 8.24
C GLY A 202 15.19 -29.82 8.70
N GLY A 203 14.52 -29.66 9.84
CA GLY A 203 14.02 -28.39 10.34
C GLY A 203 12.50 -28.46 10.49
N ALA A 204 12.05 -28.86 11.68
CA ALA A 204 10.64 -28.75 12.04
C ALA A 204 10.22 -27.28 12.01
N ALA A 205 8.97 -27.00 11.63
CA ALA A 205 8.37 -25.73 12.02
C ALA A 205 8.41 -25.66 13.57
N PRO A 206 8.78 -24.52 14.16
CA PRO A 206 8.80 -24.38 15.61
C PRO A 206 7.38 -24.66 16.11
N ALA A 207 7.27 -25.68 16.97
CA ALA A 207 6.07 -25.86 17.76
C ALA A 207 5.98 -24.69 18.74
N GLY A 208 4.99 -23.81 18.59
CA GLY A 208 4.68 -22.79 19.58
C GLY A 208 4.37 -21.40 19.02
N SER A 209 3.10 -21.20 18.67
CA SER A 209 2.22 -20.09 19.10
C SER A 209 1.10 -19.85 18.09
N CYS A 210 1.28 -20.30 16.84
CA CYS A 210 0.23 -20.37 15.83
C CYS A 210 0.64 -21.52 14.89
N ASP A 211 0.26 -22.74 15.28
CA ASP A 211 0.60 -23.98 14.56
C ASP A 211 -0.66 -24.54 13.90
N ASP A 212 -0.49 -25.08 12.68
CA ASP A 212 -1.44 -25.66 11.74
C ASP A 212 -2.21 -24.76 10.74
N GLN A 213 -2.60 -25.39 9.62
CA GLN A 213 -3.34 -24.83 8.48
C GLN A 213 -4.70 -24.20 8.85
N VAL A 214 -5.12 -24.28 10.11
CA VAL A 214 -6.39 -23.80 10.64
C VAL A 214 -6.22 -22.82 11.81
N GLY A 215 -4.99 -22.43 12.16
CA GLY A 215 -4.71 -21.38 13.13
C GLY A 215 -5.09 -21.71 14.58
N THR A 216 -4.98 -22.98 14.98
CA THR A 216 -5.55 -23.48 16.26
C THR A 216 -4.87 -22.98 17.54
N ASN A 217 -3.79 -22.20 17.45
CA ASN A 217 -3.10 -21.63 18.62
C ASN A 217 -2.89 -20.10 18.58
N CYS A 218 -3.32 -19.42 17.51
CA CYS A 218 -2.96 -18.02 17.29
C CYS A 218 -3.66 -17.06 18.27
N ASN A 219 -2.97 -15.99 18.65
CA ASN A 219 -3.49 -14.95 19.55
C ASN A 219 -4.31 -13.93 18.75
N PHE A 220 -5.48 -14.33 18.26
CA PHE A 220 -6.33 -13.46 17.45
C PHE A 220 -6.93 -12.31 18.27
N ALA A 221 -7.31 -11.23 17.58
CA ALA A 221 -7.94 -10.08 18.22
C ALA A 221 -9.21 -10.49 19.00
N GLY A 222 -9.35 -9.97 20.22
CA GLY A 222 -10.45 -10.30 21.14
C GLY A 222 -10.21 -11.54 22.01
N THR A 223 -9.15 -12.32 21.78
CA THR A 223 -8.78 -13.43 22.69
C THR A 223 -8.19 -12.89 24.00
N PRO A 224 -8.40 -13.56 25.16
CA PRO A 224 -7.87 -13.09 26.44
C PRO A 224 -6.34 -12.99 26.46
N ALA A 225 -5.82 -11.88 26.97
CA ALA A 225 -4.38 -11.64 27.10
C ALA A 225 -3.87 -11.88 28.53
N PRO A 226 -2.56 -12.18 28.73
CA PRO A 226 -1.99 -12.32 30.05
C PRO A 226 -2.14 -11.06 30.90
N GLY A 227 -2.47 -11.23 32.19
CA GLY A 227 -2.69 -10.12 33.11
C GLY A 227 -4.02 -9.38 32.94
N GLY A 228 -4.92 -9.88 32.07
CA GLY A 228 -6.22 -9.29 31.79
C GLY A 228 -6.26 -8.50 30.48
N GLY A 229 -7.48 -8.19 30.02
CA GLY A 229 -7.70 -7.58 28.70
C GLY A 229 -7.69 -8.62 27.58
N THR A 230 -7.48 -8.15 26.35
CA THR A 230 -7.51 -8.96 25.14
C THR A 230 -6.41 -8.56 24.17
N TYR A 231 -5.96 -9.50 23.34
CA TYR A 231 -5.11 -9.17 22.19
C TYR A 231 -5.86 -8.26 21.22
N GLN A 232 -5.18 -7.29 20.59
CA GLN A 232 -5.79 -6.40 19.59
C GLN A 232 -4.86 -6.26 18.38
N ALA A 233 -5.45 -6.21 17.18
CA ALA A 233 -4.71 -6.01 15.95
C ALA A 233 -4.30 -4.55 15.84
N ASP A 234 -3.05 -4.29 15.49
CA ASP A 234 -2.53 -2.95 15.24
C ASP A 234 -1.44 -3.04 14.16
N LEU A 235 -1.77 -2.62 12.94
CA LEU A 235 -0.94 -2.79 11.77
C LEU A 235 -0.22 -1.48 11.43
N PHE A 236 1.05 -1.56 11.05
CA PHE A 236 1.84 -0.38 10.71
C PHE A 236 2.28 -0.43 9.26
N MET A 237 2.18 0.69 8.54
CA MET A 237 2.92 0.87 7.31
C MET A 237 4.40 1.00 7.67
N LEU A 238 5.25 0.17 7.07
CA LEU A 238 6.69 0.21 7.28
C LEU A 238 7.35 1.17 6.27
N GLY A 239 6.85 1.17 5.04
CA GLY A 239 7.33 2.00 3.95
C GLY A 239 6.77 1.55 2.61
N PHE A 240 6.90 2.37 1.58
CA PHE A 240 6.51 2.00 0.23
C PHE A 240 7.27 2.83 -0.81
N ASP A 241 7.31 2.33 -2.04
CA ASP A 241 7.92 2.99 -3.19
C ASP A 241 6.96 2.95 -4.39
N PRO A 242 6.41 4.10 -4.83
CA PRO A 242 5.56 4.16 -6.01
C PRO A 242 6.39 4.00 -7.29
N GLN A 243 5.85 3.29 -8.27
CA GLN A 243 6.47 3.10 -9.58
C GLN A 243 5.50 3.47 -10.70
N PHE A 244 6.01 4.00 -11.81
CA PHE A 244 5.27 4.01 -13.07
C PHE A 244 5.06 2.57 -13.58
N SER A 245 3.81 2.24 -13.89
CA SER A 245 3.46 0.90 -14.37
C SER A 245 3.11 0.90 -15.84
N ARG A 246 2.33 1.87 -16.33
CA ARG A 246 1.87 1.92 -17.73
C ARG A 246 1.19 3.25 -18.00
N CYS A 247 0.95 3.53 -19.27
CA CYS A 247 0.10 4.66 -19.62
C CYS A 247 -0.52 4.57 -21.01
N ASP A 248 -1.68 5.21 -21.16
CA ASP A 248 -2.40 5.37 -22.42
C ASP A 248 -2.24 6.81 -22.94
N GLY A 249 -2.01 6.97 -24.24
CA GLY A 249 -1.96 8.28 -24.91
C GLY A 249 -0.92 9.28 -24.40
N CYS A 250 0.05 8.86 -23.58
CA CYS A 250 0.97 9.81 -22.94
C CYS A 250 1.99 10.41 -23.89
N THR A 251 2.13 11.73 -23.80
CA THR A 251 3.04 12.52 -24.63
C THR A 251 3.99 13.40 -23.80
N GLY A 252 3.93 13.32 -22.47
CA GLY A 252 4.81 14.04 -21.57
C GLY A 252 4.17 15.30 -20.96
N PRO A 253 4.97 16.31 -20.57
CA PRO A 253 4.57 17.45 -19.74
C PRO A 253 3.32 18.23 -20.17
N SER A 254 3.08 18.32 -21.48
CA SER A 254 1.92 19.02 -22.06
C SER A 254 0.84 18.06 -22.57
N GLY A 255 0.95 16.78 -22.22
CA GLY A 255 0.05 15.72 -22.64
C GLY A 255 -1.22 15.64 -21.81
N HIS A 256 -2.15 14.84 -22.31
CA HIS A 256 -3.44 14.56 -21.70
C HIS A 256 -3.69 13.06 -21.55
N GLY A 257 -2.61 12.25 -21.59
CA GLY A 257 -2.71 10.81 -21.42
C GLY A 257 -3.04 10.41 -19.99
N THR A 258 -3.34 9.13 -19.81
CA THR A 258 -3.66 8.52 -18.52
C THR A 258 -2.50 7.66 -18.04
N VAL A 259 -1.95 7.98 -16.87
CA VAL A 259 -0.82 7.28 -16.27
C VAL A 259 -1.27 6.43 -15.11
N VAL A 260 -0.70 5.22 -15.01
CA VAL A 260 -0.86 4.33 -13.85
C VAL A 260 0.40 4.34 -13.02
N PHE A 261 0.21 4.55 -11.71
CA PHE A 261 1.24 4.34 -10.71
C PHE A 261 0.85 3.22 -9.76
N THR A 262 1.79 2.32 -9.48
CA THR A 262 1.59 1.19 -8.56
C THR A 262 2.74 1.13 -7.54
N PRO A 263 2.45 1.07 -6.23
CA PRO A 263 3.48 0.97 -5.22
C PRO A 263 3.94 -0.47 -4.96
N SER A 264 5.18 -0.62 -4.52
CA SER A 264 5.59 -1.74 -3.66
C SER A 264 5.43 -1.29 -2.22
N SER A 265 4.59 -1.95 -1.44
CA SER A 265 4.22 -1.53 -0.07
C SER A 265 4.61 -2.57 0.97
N SER A 266 5.24 -2.13 2.05
CA SER A 266 5.73 -2.94 3.15
C SER A 266 5.01 -2.56 4.44
N LEU A 267 4.70 -3.55 5.27
CA LEU A 267 4.03 -3.38 6.55
C LEU A 267 4.74 -4.12 7.66
N LYS A 268 4.31 -3.85 8.88
CA LYS A 268 4.75 -4.52 10.10
C LYS A 268 3.59 -4.67 11.09
N ASN A 269 3.41 -5.85 11.65
CA ASN A 269 2.52 -6.02 12.80
C ASN A 269 3.15 -5.42 14.06
N ASN A 270 2.33 -4.91 14.96
CA ASN A 270 2.73 -4.46 16.29
C ASN A 270 3.71 -5.43 16.96
N VAL A 271 4.71 -4.87 17.66
CA VAL A 271 5.76 -5.63 18.33
C VAL A 271 5.42 -5.97 19.80
N ASN A 272 4.41 -5.31 20.37
CA ASN A 272 4.13 -5.32 21.82
C ASN A 272 3.75 -6.69 22.36
N ASP A 273 4.35 -7.06 23.50
CA ASP A 273 4.17 -8.33 24.21
C ASP A 273 4.09 -8.06 25.73
N GLY A 274 3.00 -7.42 26.14
CA GLY A 274 2.75 -6.97 27.52
C GLY A 274 3.35 -5.61 27.88
N SER A 275 4.11 -4.98 26.98
CA SER A 275 4.70 -3.65 27.17
C SER A 275 4.63 -2.82 25.90
N LEU A 276 4.43 -1.51 26.05
CA LEU A 276 4.38 -0.59 24.91
C LEU A 276 5.79 -0.33 24.38
N GLN A 277 5.96 -0.54 23.08
CA GLN A 277 7.21 -0.39 22.36
C GLN A 277 6.99 0.36 21.04
N VAL A 278 8.05 1.00 20.57
CA VAL A 278 8.05 1.66 19.26
C VAL A 278 8.09 0.59 18.17
N THR A 279 7.06 0.53 17.33
CA THR A 279 7.01 -0.40 16.18
C THR A 279 7.73 0.20 14.97
N ILE A 280 7.43 1.47 14.65
CA ILE A 280 8.10 2.21 13.56
C ILE A 280 8.85 3.42 14.15
N PRO A 281 10.20 3.38 14.20
CA PRO A 281 10.99 4.48 14.73
C PRO A 281 10.79 5.79 13.98
N ASN A 282 10.96 6.91 14.69
CA ASN A 282 10.90 8.28 14.15
C ASN A 282 9.54 8.70 13.56
N GLN A 283 8.45 8.04 13.93
CA GLN A 283 7.08 8.38 13.48
C GLN A 283 6.20 8.98 14.59
N GLY A 284 6.82 9.43 15.70
CA GLY A 284 6.09 10.02 16.82
C GLY A 284 5.06 9.05 17.43
N ALA A 285 3.89 9.57 17.79
CA ALA A 285 2.81 8.77 18.37
C ALA A 285 2.30 7.67 17.41
N LEU A 286 2.26 7.94 16.10
CA LEU A 286 1.84 6.95 15.10
C LEU A 286 2.84 5.80 14.94
N GLY A 287 4.09 5.96 15.40
CA GLY A 287 5.09 4.89 15.39
C GLY A 287 4.99 3.90 16.55
N THR A 288 4.12 4.18 17.53
CA THR A 288 4.02 3.41 18.77
C THR A 288 2.59 2.95 18.98
N SER A 289 2.38 1.64 19.11
CA SER A 289 1.07 1.09 19.41
C SER A 289 0.63 1.46 20.83
N SER A 290 -0.65 1.77 21.02
CA SER A 290 -1.28 1.89 22.35
C SER A 290 -1.71 0.55 22.93
N VAL A 291 -1.59 -0.54 22.18
CA VAL A 291 -2.04 -1.90 22.54
C VAL A 291 -0.89 -2.65 23.20
N PRO A 292 -1.01 -3.08 24.47
CA PRO A 292 0.07 -3.82 25.13
C PRO A 292 0.25 -5.25 24.60
N TRP A 293 -0.78 -5.87 24.05
CA TRP A 293 -0.75 -7.24 23.54
C TRP A 293 -1.17 -7.31 22.08
N ALA A 294 -0.20 -7.44 21.18
CA ALA A 294 -0.43 -7.48 19.74
C ALA A 294 -1.11 -8.78 19.30
N ALA A 295 -2.20 -8.68 18.54
CA ALA A 295 -2.86 -9.83 17.95
C ALA A 295 -2.18 -10.31 16.67
N ASP A 296 -2.35 -11.60 16.41
CA ASP A 296 -2.08 -12.22 15.12
C ASP A 296 -3.20 -11.86 14.10
N ILE A 297 -2.84 -11.59 12.85
CA ILE A 297 -3.76 -11.05 11.83
C ILE A 297 -4.01 -12.10 10.72
N PRO A 298 -5.26 -12.54 10.50
CA PRO A 298 -5.61 -13.48 9.42
C PRO A 298 -5.28 -12.95 8.01
N TRP A 299 -4.82 -13.83 7.14
CA TRP A 299 -4.28 -13.51 5.81
C TRP A 299 -4.61 -14.57 4.75
N TYR A 300 -5.81 -15.14 4.81
CA TYR A 300 -6.23 -16.24 3.96
C TYR A 300 -6.63 -15.76 2.56
N THR A 301 -6.26 -16.51 1.52
CA THR A 301 -6.62 -16.16 0.14
C THR A 301 -8.14 -16.25 -0.06
N LYS A 302 -8.72 -15.36 -0.88
CA LYS A 302 -10.11 -15.49 -1.37
C LYS A 302 -10.42 -16.93 -1.82
N PHE A 303 -11.61 -17.41 -1.46
CA PHE A 303 -12.13 -18.75 -1.74
C PHE A 303 -11.24 -19.90 -1.23
N SER A 304 -10.35 -19.68 -0.26
CA SER A 304 -9.50 -20.75 0.28
C SER A 304 -10.16 -21.57 1.39
N GLY A 305 -11.32 -21.16 1.89
CA GLY A 305 -12.07 -21.91 2.91
C GLY A 305 -12.65 -21.05 4.03
N SER A 306 -12.80 -21.67 5.19
CA SER A 306 -13.33 -21.06 6.42
C SER A 306 -12.30 -21.25 7.53
N PHE A 307 -11.81 -20.14 8.08
CA PHE A 307 -10.72 -20.14 9.04
C PHE A 307 -11.04 -19.25 10.25
N PRO A 308 -10.47 -19.56 11.43
CA PRO A 308 -10.51 -18.67 12.57
C PRO A 308 -9.86 -17.30 12.28
N PRO A 309 -10.26 -16.26 13.02
CA PRO A 309 -11.30 -16.23 14.05
C PRO A 309 -12.70 -15.97 13.49
N TYR A 310 -12.83 -15.61 12.21
CA TYR A 310 -14.08 -15.10 11.64
C TYR A 310 -14.92 -16.16 10.92
N GLY A 311 -14.41 -17.38 10.75
CA GLY A 311 -15.12 -18.45 10.03
C GLY A 311 -15.21 -18.20 8.52
N ASN A 312 -14.25 -17.47 7.95
CA ASN A 312 -14.18 -17.14 6.53
C ASN A 312 -12.70 -17.12 6.06
N ASP A 313 -12.46 -16.65 4.85
CA ASP A 313 -11.16 -16.45 4.21
C ASP A 313 -10.66 -15.00 4.34
N GLN A 314 -10.76 -14.43 5.54
CA GLN A 314 -10.36 -13.04 5.79
C GLN A 314 -8.91 -12.80 5.37
N HIS A 315 -8.72 -11.69 4.65
CA HIS A 315 -7.43 -11.10 4.32
C HIS A 315 -7.50 -9.57 4.41
N PRO A 316 -6.34 -8.90 4.55
CA PRO A 316 -6.26 -7.45 4.44
C PRO A 316 -6.52 -6.92 3.02
N PHE A 317 -6.80 -5.63 2.95
CA PHE A 317 -6.93 -4.87 1.70
C PHE A 317 -5.83 -3.83 1.59
N LEU A 318 -5.49 -3.42 0.38
CA LEU A 318 -4.62 -2.27 0.13
C LEU A 318 -5.30 -1.30 -0.82
N ILE A 319 -5.13 -0.01 -0.54
CA ILE A 319 -5.45 1.06 -1.49
C ILE A 319 -4.28 2.04 -1.56
N TRP A 320 -4.24 2.82 -2.62
CA TRP A 320 -3.30 3.91 -2.78
C TRP A 320 -3.91 5.08 -3.55
N ASN A 321 -3.42 6.28 -3.24
CA ASN A 321 -3.99 7.54 -3.71
C ASN A 321 -2.87 8.52 -4.06
N MET A 322 -3.16 9.46 -4.96
CA MET A 322 -2.26 10.56 -5.29
C MET A 322 -2.97 11.90 -5.13
N TYR A 323 -2.26 12.87 -4.56
CA TYR A 323 -2.79 14.19 -4.24
C TYR A 323 -1.90 15.28 -4.80
N ARG A 324 -2.52 16.39 -5.20
CA ARG A 324 -1.85 17.63 -5.61
C ARG A 324 -2.08 18.70 -4.56
N LEU A 325 -1.00 19.30 -4.08
CA LEU A 325 -0.98 20.58 -3.40
C LEU A 325 -0.83 21.66 -4.48
N ASN A 326 -1.88 22.45 -4.66
CA ASN A 326 -1.96 23.50 -5.67
C ASN A 326 -1.09 24.71 -5.25
N ALA A 327 -0.66 25.50 -6.24
CA ALA A 327 0.12 26.71 -6.01
C ALA A 327 -0.63 27.75 -5.14
N ASP A 328 -1.96 27.70 -5.16
CA ASP A 328 -2.81 28.54 -4.34
C ASP A 328 -2.90 28.08 -2.87
N GLY A 329 -2.37 26.91 -2.52
CA GLY A 329 -2.38 26.34 -1.18
C GLY A 329 -3.51 25.34 -0.90
N SER A 330 -4.43 25.10 -1.85
CA SER A 330 -5.46 24.07 -1.76
C SER A 330 -4.90 22.66 -2.03
N ILE A 331 -5.67 21.61 -1.69
CA ILE A 331 -5.31 20.20 -1.94
C ILE A 331 -6.42 19.51 -2.74
N GLU A 332 -6.03 18.62 -3.67
CA GLU A 332 -6.95 17.77 -4.44
C GLU A 332 -6.45 16.33 -4.48
N GLN A 333 -7.35 15.35 -4.38
CA GLN A 333 -7.05 13.97 -4.75
C GLN A 333 -7.17 13.87 -6.26
N ILE A 334 -6.07 13.56 -6.96
CA ILE A 334 -6.02 13.51 -8.43
C ILE A 334 -6.02 12.08 -8.97
N GLY A 335 -5.88 11.09 -8.08
CA GLY A 335 -6.05 9.70 -8.43
C GLY A 335 -6.37 8.86 -7.19
N ARG A 336 -7.13 7.78 -7.43
CA ARG A 336 -7.46 6.75 -6.45
C ARG A 336 -7.41 5.35 -7.09
N SER A 337 -6.84 4.37 -6.41
CA SER A 337 -6.95 2.96 -6.81
C SER A 337 -8.31 2.36 -6.45
N GLY A 338 -8.65 1.20 -7.00
CA GLY A 338 -9.59 0.27 -6.37
C GLY A 338 -8.99 -0.36 -5.11
N VAL A 339 -9.38 -1.59 -4.79
CA VAL A 339 -8.85 -2.39 -3.68
C VAL A 339 -8.01 -3.52 -4.22
N LYS A 340 -6.85 -3.73 -3.61
CA LYS A 340 -6.06 -4.95 -3.77
C LYS A 340 -6.39 -5.91 -2.62
N HIS A 341 -6.79 -7.13 -2.96
CA HIS A 341 -7.03 -8.23 -2.01
C HIS A 341 -5.74 -8.95 -1.66
N ALA A 342 -5.30 -8.88 -0.40
CA ALA A 342 -4.17 -9.65 0.10
C ALA A 342 -4.46 -11.17 0.08
N PHE A 343 -3.43 -12.00 0.14
CA PHE A 343 -3.62 -13.44 -0.10
C PHE A 343 -2.71 -14.40 0.67
N LEU A 344 -1.51 -13.96 1.06
CA LEU A 344 -0.62 -14.67 1.98
C LEU A 344 0.35 -13.67 2.60
N THR A 345 1.04 -14.06 3.66
CA THR A 345 2.18 -13.33 4.23
C THR A 345 3.39 -14.24 4.27
N VAL A 346 4.58 -13.71 4.04
CA VAL A 346 5.82 -14.49 4.19
C VAL A 346 6.41 -14.41 5.59
N ASN A 347 5.85 -13.54 6.45
CA ASN A 347 6.32 -13.32 7.82
C ASN A 347 7.85 -13.14 7.90
N SER A 348 8.28 -12.00 7.37
CA SER A 348 9.68 -11.59 7.30
C SER A 348 10.10 -10.71 8.49
N GLY A 349 11.39 -10.36 8.54
CA GLY A 349 11.98 -9.52 9.59
C GLY A 349 12.77 -10.34 10.61
N SER A 350 13.86 -9.74 11.13
CA SER A 350 14.77 -10.42 12.07
C SER A 350 14.13 -10.76 13.42
N THR A 351 13.08 -10.03 13.80
CA THR A 351 12.34 -10.20 15.05
C THR A 351 11.07 -11.03 14.88
N CYS A 352 10.81 -11.59 13.69
CA CYS A 352 9.59 -12.34 13.40
C CYS A 352 9.73 -13.82 13.80
N PRO A 353 8.92 -14.31 14.75
CA PRO A 353 8.98 -15.72 15.17
C PRO A 353 8.05 -16.64 14.36
N TYR A 354 7.29 -16.13 13.38
CA TYR A 354 6.23 -16.87 12.67
C TYR A 354 6.65 -17.30 11.27
N SER A 355 6.37 -18.54 10.88
CA SER A 355 6.67 -19.07 9.53
C SER A 355 5.43 -19.46 8.73
N PHE A 356 4.23 -19.26 9.28
CA PHE A 356 2.98 -19.67 8.65
C PHE A 356 2.46 -18.64 7.64
N GLY A 357 2.13 -19.08 6.42
CA GLY A 357 1.83 -18.20 5.29
C GLY A 357 0.49 -17.46 5.32
N HIS A 358 -0.39 -17.74 6.28
CA HIS A 358 -1.77 -17.24 6.27
C HIS A 358 -2.20 -16.48 7.52
N VAL A 359 -1.25 -16.20 8.41
CA VAL A 359 -1.46 -15.35 9.58
C VAL A 359 -0.21 -14.48 9.73
N LEU A 360 -0.36 -13.16 9.71
CA LEU A 360 0.74 -12.24 10.02
C LEU A 360 0.91 -12.19 11.53
N GLY A 361 2.03 -12.74 11.98
CA GLY A 361 2.34 -12.83 13.39
C GLY A 361 2.81 -11.51 13.98
N ARG A 362 2.80 -11.43 15.31
CA ARG A 362 3.40 -10.31 16.06
C ARG A 362 4.84 -10.03 15.59
N SER A 363 5.20 -8.75 15.48
CA SER A 363 6.52 -8.26 15.02
C SER A 363 6.92 -8.61 13.58
N CYS A 364 6.09 -9.33 12.84
CA CYS A 364 6.41 -9.78 11.49
C CYS A 364 6.11 -8.69 10.46
N GLU A 365 6.90 -8.72 9.39
CA GLU A 365 6.82 -7.80 8.26
C GLU A 365 6.40 -8.55 7.00
N ASP A 366 5.73 -7.86 6.09
CA ASP A 366 5.38 -8.40 4.78
C ASP A 366 5.50 -7.30 3.73
N THR A 367 5.74 -7.68 2.47
CA THR A 367 5.72 -6.73 1.35
C THR A 367 4.95 -7.28 0.17
N TYR A 368 3.97 -6.49 -0.28
CA TYR A 368 3.36 -6.65 -1.59
C TYR A 368 4.10 -5.79 -2.61
N GLY A 369 4.74 -6.47 -3.57
CA GLY A 369 5.53 -5.85 -4.63
C GLY A 369 4.67 -5.17 -5.71
N THR A 370 5.33 -4.42 -6.59
CA THR A 370 4.66 -3.68 -7.66
C THR A 370 3.90 -4.64 -8.60
N GLY A 371 4.50 -5.78 -8.96
CA GLY A 371 3.89 -6.73 -9.90
C GLY A 371 2.62 -7.39 -9.37
N ASN A 372 2.59 -7.71 -8.08
CA ASN A 372 1.41 -8.33 -7.46
C ASN A 372 0.35 -7.32 -7.00
N ASN A 373 0.73 -6.08 -6.70
CA ASN A 373 -0.22 -4.98 -6.52
C ASN A 373 -0.87 -4.55 -7.85
N ASP A 374 -0.16 -4.71 -8.98
CA ASP A 374 -0.67 -4.44 -10.32
C ASP A 374 -1.43 -5.63 -10.94
N SER A 375 -1.77 -6.65 -10.14
CA SER A 375 -2.33 -7.91 -10.60
C SER A 375 -3.84 -7.84 -10.87
N PRO A 376 -4.32 -8.09 -12.11
CA PRO A 376 -5.75 -8.10 -12.41
C PRO A 376 -6.59 -9.09 -11.57
N SER A 377 -6.01 -10.22 -11.15
CA SER A 377 -6.71 -11.25 -10.37
C SER A 377 -6.94 -10.88 -8.89
N ASP A 378 -6.31 -9.82 -8.43
CA ASP A 378 -6.30 -9.42 -7.03
C ASP A 378 -6.83 -7.99 -6.84
N LEU A 379 -7.24 -7.31 -7.92
CA LEU A 379 -7.81 -5.96 -7.90
C LEU A 379 -9.33 -5.98 -8.05
N GLY A 380 -10.03 -5.16 -7.27
CA GLY A 380 -11.49 -5.06 -7.30
C GLY A 380 -12.01 -3.69 -6.90
N PRO A 381 -13.32 -3.46 -7.00
CA PRO A 381 -13.92 -2.18 -6.65
C PRO A 381 -13.99 -1.99 -5.13
N ARG A 382 -13.82 -0.74 -4.68
CA ARG A 382 -13.98 -0.37 -3.27
C ARG A 382 -15.41 -0.59 -2.75
N SER A 383 -16.40 -0.64 -3.64
CA SER A 383 -17.83 -0.79 -3.31
C SER A 383 -18.18 -2.14 -2.67
N GLU A 384 -17.28 -3.12 -2.74
CA GLU A 384 -17.48 -4.46 -2.17
C GLU A 384 -17.02 -4.57 -0.71
N ILE A 385 -16.43 -3.51 -0.14
CA ILE A 385 -15.83 -3.53 1.20
C ILE A 385 -16.66 -2.68 2.16
N ILE A 386 -16.88 -3.17 3.38
CA ILE A 386 -17.29 -2.35 4.52
C ILE A 386 -16.00 -1.92 5.23
N PRO A 387 -15.48 -0.72 4.95
CA PRO A 387 -14.12 -0.33 5.33
C PRO A 387 -13.89 -0.27 6.85
N ALA A 388 -14.83 0.30 7.62
CA ALA A 388 -14.70 0.43 9.08
C ALA A 388 -14.54 -0.92 9.82
N THR A 389 -15.07 -2.01 9.24
CA THR A 389 -14.97 -3.37 9.81
C THR A 389 -14.08 -4.30 9.00
N ASN A 390 -13.54 -3.83 7.87
CA ASN A 390 -12.79 -4.61 6.87
C ASN A 390 -13.47 -5.94 6.49
N GLN A 391 -14.78 -5.89 6.30
CA GLN A 391 -15.57 -7.00 5.77
C GLN A 391 -15.69 -6.88 4.25
N TRP A 392 -15.49 -8.00 3.55
CA TRP A 392 -15.70 -8.08 2.11
C TRP A 392 -17.02 -8.79 1.81
N GLY A 393 -17.82 -8.16 0.95
CA GLY A 393 -19.03 -8.74 0.39
C GLY A 393 -18.69 -9.73 -0.71
N ARG A 394 -18.27 -10.96 -0.35
CA ARG A 394 -17.98 -12.04 -1.31
C ARG A 394 -19.13 -12.26 -2.30
N CYS A 395 -20.35 -12.46 -1.79
CA CYS A 395 -21.52 -12.72 -2.63
C CYS A 395 -21.92 -11.48 -3.42
N GLY A 396 -21.94 -11.58 -4.75
CA GLY A 396 -22.24 -10.50 -5.67
C GLY A 396 -21.03 -9.60 -5.97
N SER A 397 -19.84 -9.95 -5.47
CA SER A 397 -18.59 -9.33 -5.88
C SER A 397 -18.25 -9.70 -7.33
N ILE A 398 -17.27 -9.03 -7.92
CA ILE A 398 -16.69 -9.43 -9.21
C ILE A 398 -16.06 -10.83 -9.18
N TYR A 399 -15.78 -11.37 -7.99
CA TYR A 399 -15.18 -12.69 -7.81
C TYR A 399 -16.18 -13.79 -7.42
N ASP A 400 -17.47 -13.48 -7.24
CA ASP A 400 -18.55 -14.44 -6.99
C ASP A 400 -19.89 -13.76 -7.31
N ALA A 401 -20.09 -13.45 -8.58
CA ALA A 401 -21.20 -12.61 -9.05
C ALA A 401 -22.56 -13.31 -8.86
N ASN A 402 -22.56 -14.65 -8.92
CA ASN A 402 -23.73 -15.50 -8.81
C ASN A 402 -24.00 -16.01 -7.37
N CYS A 403 -23.11 -15.74 -6.42
CA CYS A 403 -23.19 -16.17 -5.02
C CYS A 403 -23.19 -17.69 -4.82
N ASP A 404 -22.48 -18.44 -5.66
CA ASP A 404 -22.34 -19.88 -5.49
C ASP A 404 -21.20 -20.27 -4.54
N GLY A 405 -20.40 -19.29 -4.10
CA GLY A 405 -19.28 -19.49 -3.18
C GLY A 405 -18.02 -20.04 -3.85
N SER A 406 -17.97 -20.05 -5.18
CA SER A 406 -16.81 -20.39 -6.00
C SER A 406 -16.19 -19.14 -6.61
N GLU A 407 -14.87 -19.14 -6.80
CA GLU A 407 -14.19 -17.98 -7.40
C GLU A 407 -14.54 -17.86 -8.89
N ASP A 408 -15.13 -16.73 -9.26
CA ASP A 408 -15.19 -16.23 -10.64
C ASP A 408 -13.84 -15.61 -11.04
N PHE A 409 -13.52 -15.68 -12.33
CA PHE A 409 -12.33 -15.06 -12.91
C PHE A 409 -12.71 -13.87 -13.81
N PRO A 410 -13.02 -12.69 -13.22
CA PRO A 410 -13.47 -11.55 -13.99
C PRO A 410 -12.38 -11.05 -14.94
N ASN A 411 -12.80 -10.55 -16.10
CA ASN A 411 -11.88 -9.90 -17.03
C ASN A 411 -11.61 -8.46 -16.57
N VAL A 412 -10.61 -8.29 -15.71
CA VAL A 412 -10.14 -6.98 -15.25
C VAL A 412 -9.12 -6.44 -16.27
N GLY A 413 -9.46 -5.33 -16.91
CA GLY A 413 -8.64 -4.68 -17.92
C GLY A 413 -7.38 -4.00 -17.36
N ASP A 414 -6.58 -3.42 -18.26
CA ASP A 414 -5.27 -2.86 -17.90
C ASP A 414 -5.33 -1.58 -17.06
N TYR A 415 -6.48 -0.93 -16.98
CA TYR A 415 -6.68 0.32 -16.23
C TYR A 415 -7.73 0.18 -15.13
N ASP A 416 -8.53 -0.90 -15.17
CA ASP A 416 -9.56 -1.17 -14.18
C ASP A 416 -8.94 -1.30 -12.79
N TYR A 417 -9.58 -0.64 -11.82
CA TYR A 417 -9.24 -0.65 -10.39
C TYR A 417 -7.81 -0.22 -10.04
N ARG A 418 -7.06 0.38 -10.98
CA ARG A 418 -5.73 0.94 -10.74
C ARG A 418 -5.79 2.41 -10.40
N LEU A 419 -4.75 2.92 -9.76
CA LEU A 419 -4.56 4.35 -9.61
C LEU A 419 -4.22 4.96 -10.97
N THR A 420 -5.20 5.60 -11.60
CA THR A 420 -5.02 6.38 -12.82
C THR A 420 -4.98 7.86 -12.52
N VAL A 421 -4.09 8.60 -13.19
CA VAL A 421 -3.99 10.07 -13.09
C VAL A 421 -3.77 10.64 -14.50
N GLY A 422 -4.44 11.75 -14.84
CA GLY A 422 -4.19 12.45 -16.10
C GLY A 422 -2.86 13.21 -16.08
N GLU A 423 -2.08 13.18 -17.16
CA GLU A 423 -0.78 13.87 -17.28
C GLU A 423 -0.85 15.36 -16.90
N ALA A 424 -1.92 16.03 -17.33
CA ALA A 424 -2.17 17.43 -17.01
C ALA A 424 -2.39 17.69 -15.51
N GLN A 425 -2.68 16.69 -14.68
CA GLN A 425 -2.90 16.88 -13.25
C GLN A 425 -1.60 16.85 -12.44
N PHE A 426 -0.62 16.02 -12.80
CA PHE A 426 0.60 15.81 -12.00
C PHE A 426 1.88 16.44 -12.57
N ASN A 427 1.74 17.39 -13.49
CA ASN A 427 2.84 18.19 -14.03
C ASN A 427 2.50 19.69 -14.06
N GLN A 428 2.05 20.22 -12.93
CA GLN A 428 1.64 21.62 -12.80
C GLN A 428 2.74 22.46 -12.14
N ALA A 429 2.99 23.64 -12.71
CA ALA A 429 3.99 24.56 -12.17
C ALA A 429 3.62 25.00 -10.75
N SER A 430 4.61 25.05 -9.85
CA SER A 430 4.45 25.42 -8.44
C SER A 430 3.50 24.53 -7.62
N SER A 431 3.11 23.36 -8.14
CA SER A 431 2.44 22.32 -7.37
C SER A 431 3.45 21.38 -6.72
N SER A 432 3.03 20.74 -5.64
CA SER A 432 3.73 19.59 -5.05
C SER A 432 2.78 18.42 -4.89
N TYR A 433 3.31 17.20 -4.74
CA TYR A 433 2.51 15.99 -4.81
C TYR A 433 2.75 15.08 -3.62
N LEU A 434 1.68 14.44 -3.17
CA LEU A 434 1.73 13.38 -2.17
C LEU A 434 1.25 12.08 -2.80
N PHE A 435 1.91 10.99 -2.44
CA PHE A 435 1.44 9.64 -2.72
C PHE A 435 1.18 8.95 -1.39
N GLU A 436 0.09 8.22 -1.31
CA GLU A 436 -0.38 7.52 -0.12
C GLU A 436 -0.56 6.05 -0.42
N SER A 437 -0.13 5.19 0.50
CA SER A 437 -0.46 3.77 0.52
C SER A 437 -1.13 3.47 1.87
N TRP A 438 -2.12 2.57 1.86
CA TRP A 438 -2.85 2.20 3.08
C TRP A 438 -3.18 0.71 3.06
N TYR A 439 -2.78 0.01 4.14
CA TYR A 439 -3.27 -1.34 4.44
C TYR A 439 -4.46 -1.27 5.37
N LEU A 440 -5.49 -2.06 5.08
CA LEU A 440 -6.64 -2.20 5.95
C LEU A 440 -6.76 -3.63 6.45
N ALA A 441 -6.71 -3.81 7.76
CA ALA A 441 -6.87 -5.10 8.42
C ALA A 441 -8.08 -5.09 9.36
N ARG A 442 -8.71 -6.26 9.51
CA ARG A 442 -9.88 -6.41 10.36
C ARG A 442 -9.53 -6.19 11.83
N GLN A 443 -10.33 -5.37 12.49
CA GLN A 443 -10.14 -4.96 13.90
C GLN A 443 -8.82 -4.23 14.18
N ASP A 444 -8.17 -3.67 13.15
CA ASP A 444 -7.05 -2.77 13.30
C ASP A 444 -7.49 -1.59 14.18
N VAL A 445 -6.86 -1.41 15.35
CA VAL A 445 -7.31 -0.43 16.34
C VAL A 445 -6.98 1.01 15.98
N ASN A 446 -6.07 1.20 15.02
CA ASN A 446 -5.61 2.50 14.60
C ASN A 446 -5.40 2.50 13.09
N ILE A 447 -6.32 3.08 12.33
CA ILE A 447 -6.17 3.13 10.86
C ILE A 447 -5.03 4.03 10.40
N TYR A 448 -4.54 4.93 11.26
CA TYR A 448 -3.62 6.01 10.87
C TYR A 448 -2.16 5.58 10.78
N ASN A 449 -1.77 4.55 11.53
CA ASN A 449 -0.40 4.01 11.47
C ASN A 449 -0.24 2.94 10.37
N SER A 450 -1.33 2.39 9.83
CA SER A 450 -1.34 1.57 8.61
C SER A 450 -1.45 2.40 7.31
N MET A 451 -1.59 3.72 7.42
CA MET A 451 -1.45 4.69 6.33
C MET A 451 -0.03 5.27 6.30
N GLY A 452 0.54 5.39 5.10
CA GLY A 452 1.80 6.11 4.89
C GLY A 452 1.71 7.08 3.73
N THR A 453 2.41 8.21 3.83
CA THR A 453 2.53 9.23 2.79
C THR A 453 3.98 9.55 2.47
N VAL A 454 4.25 9.85 1.20
CA VAL A 454 5.53 10.37 0.70
C VAL A 454 5.29 11.58 -0.19
N SER A 455 6.25 12.51 -0.22
CA SER A 455 6.27 13.56 -1.25
C SER A 455 6.84 12.98 -2.53
N THR A 456 6.23 13.31 -3.68
CA THR A 456 6.65 12.76 -4.97
C THR A 456 7.01 13.84 -5.99
N THR A 457 7.90 13.45 -6.90
CA THR A 457 8.26 14.24 -8.09
C THR A 457 8.19 13.34 -9.31
N GLN A 458 7.61 13.84 -10.39
CA GLN A 458 7.44 13.12 -11.64
C GLN A 458 8.35 13.73 -12.72
N ASN A 459 8.99 12.89 -13.51
CA ASN A 459 9.90 13.32 -14.56
C ASN A 459 9.63 12.58 -15.87
N TRP A 460 9.50 13.31 -16.97
CA TRP A 460 9.33 12.71 -18.29
C TRP A 460 10.68 12.29 -18.88
N SER A 461 10.81 11.04 -19.32
CA SER A 461 12.04 10.51 -19.94
C SER A 461 12.16 10.84 -21.43
N GLY A 462 11.07 11.29 -22.06
CA GLY A 462 10.91 11.29 -23.52
C GLY A 462 9.92 10.24 -24.03
N SER A 463 9.69 9.16 -23.27
CA SER A 463 8.75 8.08 -23.64
C SER A 463 7.89 7.51 -22.51
N PHE A 464 8.29 7.73 -21.26
CA PHE A 464 7.55 7.31 -20.06
C PHE A 464 7.79 8.29 -18.90
N TRP A 465 6.94 8.20 -17.88
CA TRP A 465 7.10 8.97 -16.64
C TRP A 465 7.93 8.18 -15.62
N GLY A 466 8.89 8.83 -14.98
CA GLY A 466 9.49 8.40 -13.73
C GLY A 466 8.77 9.05 -12.54
N ILE A 467 8.85 8.41 -11.39
CA ILE A 467 8.36 8.94 -10.12
C ILE A 467 9.41 8.68 -9.05
N ASN A 468 9.74 9.69 -8.27
CA ASN A 468 10.63 9.58 -7.12
C ASN A 468 9.87 9.95 -5.86
N ALA A 469 10.10 9.21 -4.77
CA ALA A 469 9.47 9.42 -3.48
C ALA A 469 10.49 9.81 -2.40
N SER A 470 10.07 10.67 -1.46
CA SER A 470 10.86 11.05 -0.30
C SER A 470 9.98 11.53 0.86
N GLY A 471 10.57 11.70 2.04
CA GLY A 471 9.86 12.30 3.18
C GLY A 471 8.71 11.44 3.69
N TYR A 472 8.95 10.13 3.82
CA TYR A 472 7.99 9.17 4.37
C TYR A 472 7.49 9.59 5.75
N LYS A 473 6.17 9.55 5.93
CA LYS A 473 5.48 9.77 7.21
C LYS A 473 4.26 8.87 7.34
N LEU A 474 4.00 8.38 8.54
CA LEU A 474 2.71 7.77 8.89
C LEU A 474 1.57 8.81 8.92
N GLY A 475 0.35 8.35 8.65
CA GLY A 475 -0.86 9.14 8.66
C GLY A 475 -1.36 9.54 7.26
N PRO A 476 -2.62 10.03 7.17
CA PRO A 476 -3.30 10.34 5.92
C PRO A 476 -2.79 11.63 5.28
N ALA A 477 -2.99 11.76 3.96
CA ALA A 477 -2.57 12.94 3.21
C ALA A 477 -3.21 14.26 3.68
N ILE A 478 -4.43 14.23 4.23
CA ILE A 478 -5.09 15.45 4.74
C ILE A 478 -4.34 16.06 5.94
N ASP A 479 -3.69 15.24 6.77
CA ASP A 479 -2.88 15.69 7.90
C ASP A 479 -1.55 16.31 7.44
N ARG A 480 -1.10 15.97 6.23
CA ARG A 480 0.04 16.64 5.58
C ARG A 480 -0.32 18.04 5.08
N TRP A 481 -1.60 18.30 4.81
CA TRP A 481 -2.08 19.60 4.36
C TRP A 481 -2.38 20.55 5.52
N VAL A 482 -3.11 20.07 6.53
CA VAL A 482 -3.37 20.79 7.79
C VAL A 482 -3.09 19.83 8.94
N ASP A 483 -2.03 20.11 9.70
CA ASP A 483 -1.67 19.32 10.89
C ASP A 483 -2.79 19.44 11.94
N PRO A 484 -3.43 18.33 12.37
CA PRO A 484 -4.51 18.37 13.35
C PRO A 484 -4.02 18.71 14.78
N LEU A 485 -2.73 18.48 15.08
CA LEU A 485 -2.14 18.75 16.39
C LEU A 485 -1.55 20.16 16.49
N ALA A 486 -1.20 20.75 15.34
CA ALA A 486 -0.62 22.09 15.27
C ALA A 486 -1.10 22.84 14.01
N PRO A 487 -2.41 23.12 13.87
CA PRO A 487 -2.92 23.83 12.71
C PRO A 487 -2.36 25.27 12.67
N ALA A 488 -2.02 25.74 11.47
CA ALA A 488 -1.64 27.14 11.27
C ALA A 488 -2.81 28.10 11.62
N ALA A 489 -2.51 29.39 11.79
CA ALA A 489 -3.55 30.40 11.89
C ALA A 489 -4.51 30.30 10.70
N ASN A 490 -5.82 30.45 10.97
CA ASN A 490 -6.88 30.31 9.96
C ASN A 490 -6.93 28.93 9.27
N ALA A 491 -6.39 27.88 9.90
CA ALA A 491 -6.56 26.51 9.47
C ALA A 491 -7.18 25.65 10.58
N MET A 492 -7.92 24.61 10.20
CA MET A 492 -8.51 23.65 11.13
C MET A 492 -8.59 22.29 10.44
N ASN A 493 -8.37 21.20 11.18
CA ASN A 493 -8.58 19.83 10.72
C ASN A 493 -9.30 19.08 11.84
N THR A 494 -10.55 18.68 11.59
CA THR A 494 -11.44 18.06 12.57
C THR A 494 -11.86 16.69 12.09
N GLU A 495 -11.83 15.73 13.01
CA GLU A 495 -12.16 14.34 12.77
C GLU A 495 -13.60 14.03 13.19
N LEU A 496 -14.29 13.28 12.34
CA LEU A 496 -15.45 12.46 12.69
C LEU A 496 -14.94 11.04 12.91
N ALA A 497 -15.14 10.50 14.11
CA ALA A 497 -14.84 9.13 14.46
C ALA A 497 -16.09 8.48 15.10
N VAL A 498 -16.74 7.59 14.37
CA VAL A 498 -17.98 6.92 14.81
C VAL A 498 -17.92 5.42 14.48
N GLY A 499 -18.88 4.64 14.96
CA GLY A 499 -18.91 3.19 14.69
C GLY A 499 -19.03 2.82 13.20
N GLU A 500 -19.47 3.76 12.36
CA GLU A 500 -19.54 3.59 10.90
C GLU A 500 -18.21 3.92 10.19
N GLY A 501 -17.20 4.39 10.93
CA GLY A 501 -15.87 4.75 10.43
C GLY A 501 -15.49 6.20 10.69
N HIS A 502 -14.48 6.67 9.96
CA HIS A 502 -13.79 7.92 10.15
C HIS A 502 -13.82 8.80 8.90
N ALA A 503 -13.91 10.10 9.11
CA ALA A 503 -13.73 11.12 8.09
C ALA A 503 -13.06 12.36 8.70
N LYS A 504 -12.42 13.18 7.88
CA LYS A 504 -11.81 14.44 8.31
C LYS A 504 -12.30 15.60 7.47
N LEU A 505 -12.62 16.72 8.11
CA LEU A 505 -12.89 18.01 7.50
C LEU A 505 -11.74 18.95 7.85
N ALA A 506 -10.95 19.32 6.83
CA ALA A 506 -9.91 20.33 6.96
C ALA A 506 -10.28 21.59 6.18
N VAL A 507 -9.80 22.75 6.66
CA VAL A 507 -9.97 24.05 6.03
C VAL A 507 -8.69 24.88 6.15
N LYS A 508 -8.39 25.67 5.12
CA LYS A 508 -7.48 26.82 5.16
C LYS A 508 -8.22 28.06 4.69
N VAL A 509 -8.09 29.16 5.41
CA VAL A 509 -8.68 30.45 5.03
C VAL A 509 -7.58 31.46 4.70
N THR A 510 -7.65 32.02 3.51
CA THR A 510 -6.70 32.99 2.97
C THR A 510 -7.36 34.37 2.89
N ASP A 511 -6.72 35.39 3.47
CA ASP A 511 -7.07 36.79 3.24
C ASP A 511 -6.55 37.21 1.85
N ASN A 512 -7.44 37.66 0.97
CA ASN A 512 -7.05 38.10 -0.37
C ASN A 512 -6.51 39.55 -0.37
N GLY A 513 -6.57 40.26 0.76
CA GLY A 513 -6.09 41.63 0.92
C GLY A 513 -7.01 42.70 0.31
N ASP A 514 -8.18 42.30 -0.21
CA ASP A 514 -9.18 43.15 -0.85
C ASP A 514 -10.53 43.19 -0.09
N GLY A 515 -10.53 42.69 1.15
CA GLY A 515 -11.74 42.53 1.97
C GLY A 515 -12.52 41.25 1.68
N THR A 516 -12.03 40.40 0.77
CA THR A 516 -12.55 39.05 0.56
C THR A 516 -11.61 37.98 1.14
N TRP A 517 -12.20 36.84 1.47
CA TRP A 517 -11.52 35.70 2.08
C TRP A 517 -11.84 34.45 1.30
N ARG A 518 -10.81 33.67 0.94
CA ARG A 518 -10.97 32.36 0.29
C ARG A 518 -10.92 31.25 1.34
N TYR A 519 -11.93 30.41 1.37
CA TYR A 519 -12.02 29.24 2.23
C TYR A 519 -11.83 28.00 1.36
N ASP A 520 -10.72 27.29 1.53
CA ASP A 520 -10.49 26.01 0.89
C ASP A 520 -10.76 24.91 1.90
N TYR A 521 -11.77 24.08 1.64
CA TYR A 521 -12.12 22.91 2.43
C TYR A 521 -11.68 21.64 1.71
N ALA A 522 -11.26 20.64 2.48
CA ALA A 522 -11.12 19.28 2.02
C ALA A 522 -11.87 18.36 2.97
N VAL A 523 -12.72 17.48 2.43
CA VAL A 523 -13.38 16.42 3.17
C VAL A 523 -12.80 15.10 2.71
N MET A 524 -12.06 14.42 3.57
CA MET A 524 -11.50 13.09 3.32
C MET A 524 -12.33 12.05 4.08
N ASN A 525 -13.08 11.24 3.33
CA ASN A 525 -13.69 10.04 3.88
C ASN A 525 -12.62 8.95 3.93
N LEU A 526 -12.22 8.52 5.14
CA LEU A 526 -11.20 7.50 5.33
C LEU A 526 -11.84 6.12 5.17
N ASP A 527 -12.56 5.68 6.19
CA ASP A 527 -13.27 4.39 6.26
C ASP A 527 -14.74 4.56 6.67
N PHE A 528 -15.31 5.77 6.60
CA PHE A 528 -16.74 5.94 6.86
C PHE A 528 -17.59 5.35 5.73
N ALA A 529 -18.47 4.42 6.08
CA ALA A 529 -19.49 3.91 5.17
C ALA A 529 -20.74 3.48 5.94
N ARG A 530 -21.91 3.97 5.53
CA ARG A 530 -23.19 3.41 5.98
C ARG A 530 -23.57 2.27 5.06
N ALA A 531 -23.16 1.07 5.44
CA ALA A 531 -23.35 -0.12 4.64
C ALA A 531 -24.79 -0.65 4.67
N VAL A 532 -25.27 -1.11 3.52
CA VAL A 532 -26.46 -1.95 3.39
C VAL A 532 -26.00 -3.33 2.96
N THR A 533 -26.35 -4.34 3.74
CA THR A 533 -25.88 -5.71 3.52
C THR A 533 -27.03 -6.70 3.39
N GLN A 534 -26.72 -7.85 2.80
CA GLN A 534 -27.61 -9.01 2.76
C GLN A 534 -26.80 -10.27 3.08
N GLY A 535 -27.43 -11.21 3.79
CA GLY A 535 -26.78 -12.46 4.20
C GLY A 535 -25.79 -12.25 5.35
N ALA A 536 -24.89 -13.21 5.49
CA ALA A 536 -23.84 -13.22 6.50
C ALA A 536 -22.58 -13.85 5.91
N GLU A 537 -21.44 -13.58 6.53
CA GLU A 537 -20.17 -14.21 6.14
C GLU A 537 -20.26 -15.75 6.27
N PRO A 538 -19.59 -16.51 5.38
CA PRO A 538 -18.66 -16.04 4.35
C PRO A 538 -19.32 -15.47 3.09
N ASN A 539 -20.63 -15.63 2.89
CA ASN A 539 -21.36 -15.17 1.69
C ASN A 539 -22.11 -13.86 1.94
N LEU A 540 -21.46 -12.92 2.65
CA LEU A 540 -21.98 -11.58 2.85
C LEU A 540 -22.09 -10.88 1.48
N ARG A 541 -23.17 -10.16 1.25
CA ARG A 541 -23.31 -9.24 0.12
C ARG A 541 -23.30 -7.80 0.63
N VAL A 542 -22.45 -6.98 0.04
CA VAL A 542 -22.48 -5.51 0.22
C VAL A 542 -23.32 -4.94 -0.91
N VAL A 543 -24.53 -4.47 -0.60
CA VAL A 543 -25.45 -3.85 -1.56
C VAL A 543 -25.08 -2.39 -1.79
N SER A 544 -24.59 -1.72 -0.75
CA SER A 544 -24.18 -0.33 -0.75
C SER A 544 -23.20 -0.10 0.40
N ASN A 545 -22.20 0.76 0.21
CA ASN A 545 -21.26 1.22 1.25
C ASN A 545 -21.05 2.74 1.18
N LYS A 546 -22.15 3.47 0.98
CA LYS A 546 -22.11 4.89 0.66
C LYS A 546 -21.65 5.75 1.84
N GLY A 547 -20.86 6.77 1.51
CA GLY A 547 -20.42 7.80 2.46
C GLY A 547 -21.35 8.99 2.49
N PHE A 548 -20.85 10.16 2.07
CA PHE A 548 -21.56 11.43 2.17
C PHE A 548 -22.03 11.94 0.81
N ASP A 549 -23.18 12.59 0.75
CA ASP A 549 -23.74 13.16 -0.49
C ASP A 549 -24.03 14.66 -0.40
N ARG A 550 -23.72 15.28 0.74
CA ARG A 550 -23.84 16.72 0.91
C ARG A 550 -22.85 17.23 1.94
N PHE A 551 -22.22 18.36 1.63
CA PHE A 551 -21.41 19.15 2.55
C PHE A 551 -21.97 20.57 2.59
N SER A 552 -22.03 21.18 3.77
CA SER A 552 -22.44 22.58 3.87
C SER A 552 -21.80 23.31 5.03
N VAL A 553 -21.58 24.62 4.87
CA VAL A 553 -21.12 25.53 5.92
C VAL A 553 -22.09 26.71 6.08
N PRO A 554 -22.19 27.35 7.25
CA PRO A 554 -23.03 28.52 7.45
C PRO A 554 -22.64 29.67 6.52
N LEU A 555 -23.65 30.40 6.03
CA LEU A 555 -23.49 31.65 5.28
C LEU A 555 -24.40 32.71 5.91
N PRO A 556 -23.88 33.54 6.82
CA PRO A 556 -24.66 34.58 7.47
C PRO A 556 -25.26 35.59 6.50
N ALA A 557 -26.40 36.19 6.88
CA ALA A 557 -27.01 37.25 6.10
C ALA A 557 -26.06 38.44 5.89
N GLY A 558 -26.07 39.01 4.68
CA GLY A 558 -25.21 40.13 4.30
C GLY A 558 -23.81 39.75 3.81
N VAL A 559 -23.39 38.49 3.96
CA VAL A 559 -22.14 38.00 3.35
C VAL A 559 -22.35 37.74 1.87
N VAL A 560 -21.48 38.31 1.03
CA VAL A 560 -21.49 38.09 -0.43
C VAL A 560 -20.50 36.98 -0.78
N VAL A 561 -20.97 35.98 -1.52
CA VAL A 561 -20.11 34.94 -2.13
C VAL A 561 -19.82 35.35 -3.57
N SER A 562 -18.54 35.55 -3.90
CA SER A 562 -18.10 36.01 -5.22
C SER A 562 -17.59 34.89 -6.13
N ALA A 563 -17.16 33.77 -5.55
CA ALA A 563 -16.71 32.60 -6.29
C ALA A 563 -16.92 31.32 -5.48
N THR A 564 -17.15 30.21 -6.18
CA THR A 564 -17.18 28.86 -5.60
C THR A 564 -16.44 27.89 -6.52
N ARG A 565 -15.92 26.80 -5.95
CA ARG A 565 -15.29 25.72 -6.69
C ARG A 565 -15.55 24.38 -6.03
N PHE A 566 -15.62 23.33 -6.83
CA PHE A 566 -15.64 21.94 -6.43
C PHE A 566 -14.57 21.18 -7.22
N SER A 567 -14.00 20.13 -6.63
CA SER A 567 -13.13 19.19 -7.31
C SER A 567 -13.21 17.83 -6.62
N ASP A 568 -13.61 16.81 -7.36
CA ASP A 568 -13.49 15.41 -6.96
C ASP A 568 -12.26 14.72 -7.56
N GLY A 569 -11.60 15.35 -8.53
CA GLY A 569 -10.35 14.90 -9.13
C GLY A 569 -10.48 14.10 -10.42
N ASP A 570 -11.68 13.80 -10.91
CA ASP A 570 -11.87 13.00 -12.14
C ASP A 570 -11.93 13.83 -13.44
N LEU A 571 -12.03 15.16 -13.30
CA LEU A 571 -12.12 16.16 -14.38
C LEU A 571 -13.43 16.11 -15.21
N VAL A 572 -14.46 15.41 -14.75
CA VAL A 572 -15.73 15.22 -15.44
C VAL A 572 -16.79 16.18 -14.89
N ALA A 573 -16.79 17.44 -15.35
CA ALA A 573 -17.71 18.46 -14.82
C ALA A 573 -19.22 18.12 -14.83
N ALA A 574 -19.65 17.10 -15.59
CA ALA A 574 -21.04 16.64 -15.63
C ALA A 574 -21.51 15.87 -14.37
N ASN A 575 -20.58 15.35 -13.55
CA ASN A 575 -20.91 14.68 -12.28
C ASN A 575 -20.56 15.53 -11.03
N ASP A 576 -20.08 16.76 -11.23
CA ASP A 576 -19.70 17.67 -10.15
C ASP A 576 -20.85 17.96 -9.19
N TRP A 577 -20.52 18.13 -7.91
CA TRP A 577 -21.48 18.52 -6.90
C TRP A 577 -21.99 19.94 -7.14
N SER A 578 -23.31 20.08 -7.27
CA SER A 578 -23.95 21.38 -7.44
C SER A 578 -23.86 22.20 -6.15
N VAL A 579 -23.62 23.50 -6.29
CA VAL A 579 -23.53 24.44 -5.17
C VAL A 579 -24.78 25.33 -5.10
N ASP A 580 -25.31 25.50 -3.89
CA ASP A 580 -26.37 26.46 -3.55
C ASP A 580 -25.90 27.35 -2.40
N THR A 581 -26.12 28.66 -2.53
CA THR A 581 -25.78 29.68 -1.51
C THR A 581 -27.01 30.26 -0.84
N SER A 582 -28.17 29.60 -0.97
CA SER A 582 -29.43 30.01 -0.35
C SER A 582 -29.60 29.41 1.06
N GLY A 583 -30.66 29.80 1.77
CA GLY A 583 -31.03 29.16 3.05
C GLY A 583 -30.04 29.39 4.21
N GLY A 584 -29.20 30.43 4.12
CA GLY A 584 -28.21 30.76 5.15
C GLY A 584 -27.03 29.79 5.21
N ARG A 585 -26.75 29.06 4.13
CA ARG A 585 -25.61 28.13 4.01
C ARG A 585 -25.01 28.19 2.61
N VAL A 586 -23.74 27.81 2.49
CA VAL A 586 -23.19 27.31 1.22
C VAL A 586 -23.27 25.79 1.28
N THR A 587 -23.96 25.18 0.32
CA THR A 587 -24.27 23.75 0.30
C THR A 587 -23.84 23.15 -1.03
N TRP A 588 -22.95 22.17 -0.98
CA TRP A 588 -22.62 21.32 -2.12
C TRP A 588 -23.37 20.00 -2.00
N THR A 589 -24.10 19.61 -3.05
CA THR A 589 -24.91 18.39 -3.09
C THR A 589 -24.52 17.52 -4.28
N ALA A 590 -24.32 16.23 -4.03
CA ALA A 590 -24.06 15.24 -5.04
C ALA A 590 -25.20 15.14 -6.06
N PRO A 591 -24.92 15.11 -7.37
CA PRO A 591 -25.94 14.77 -8.36
C PRO A 591 -26.23 13.25 -8.34
N THR A 592 -25.16 12.45 -8.24
CA THR A 592 -25.18 10.98 -8.22
C THR A 592 -24.00 10.41 -7.44
N ALA A 593 -22.78 10.85 -7.75
CA ALA A 593 -21.54 10.37 -7.14
C ALA A 593 -21.37 10.92 -5.72
N THR A 594 -21.24 10.02 -4.75
CA THR A 594 -21.08 10.32 -3.33
C THR A 594 -19.60 10.31 -2.93
N LEU A 595 -19.26 11.01 -1.85
CA LEU A 595 -17.95 10.95 -1.22
C LEU A 595 -17.84 9.63 -0.42
N ASP A 596 -17.49 8.57 -1.15
CA ASP A 596 -17.27 7.22 -0.61
C ASP A 596 -15.85 7.05 -0.05
N TRP A 597 -15.61 5.95 0.64
CA TRP A 597 -14.39 5.76 1.46
C TRP A 597 -13.07 5.75 0.66
N GLY A 598 -12.01 6.14 1.36
CA GLY A 598 -10.66 6.37 0.83
C GLY A 598 -10.60 7.48 -0.23
N SER A 599 -11.59 8.38 -0.27
CA SER A 599 -11.65 9.50 -1.22
C SER A 599 -11.65 10.84 -0.49
N MET A 600 -11.19 11.87 -1.19
CA MET A 600 -11.21 13.25 -0.71
C MET A 600 -11.73 14.19 -1.78
N TYR A 601 -12.73 15.00 -1.43
CA TYR A 601 -13.23 16.07 -2.28
C TYR A 601 -12.82 17.43 -1.74
N ALA A 602 -12.54 18.37 -2.64
CA ALA A 602 -12.19 19.74 -2.32
C ALA A 602 -13.33 20.69 -2.68
N PHE A 603 -13.60 21.64 -1.78
CA PHE A 603 -14.65 22.65 -1.91
C PHE A 603 -14.03 24.00 -1.62
N SER A 604 -14.36 25.03 -2.39
CA SER A 604 -13.88 26.39 -2.11
C SER A 604 -14.98 27.43 -2.27
N LEU A 605 -14.92 28.48 -1.47
CA LEU A 605 -15.72 29.68 -1.65
C LEU A 605 -14.89 30.94 -1.35
N THR A 606 -15.16 32.01 -2.07
CA THR A 606 -14.65 33.36 -1.76
C THR A 606 -15.80 34.21 -1.24
N ALA A 607 -15.64 34.77 -0.03
CA ALA A 607 -16.68 35.52 0.65
C ALA A 607 -16.18 36.88 1.15
N SER A 608 -17.09 37.84 1.31
CA SER A 608 -16.81 39.21 1.76
C SER A 608 -16.66 39.37 3.28
N SER A 609 -16.28 38.30 4.00
CA SER A 609 -16.20 38.32 5.47
C SER A 609 -15.10 37.40 5.96
N ALA A 610 -14.47 37.79 7.07
CA ALA A 610 -13.39 37.07 7.73
C ALA A 610 -13.88 35.75 8.37
N PRO A 611 -13.00 34.78 8.66
CA PRO A 611 -13.40 33.51 9.27
C PRO A 611 -13.83 33.67 10.74
N VAL A 612 -14.89 32.95 11.10
CA VAL A 612 -15.26 32.64 12.48
C VAL A 612 -15.39 31.13 12.65
N ALA A 613 -15.13 30.63 13.86
CA ALA A 613 -15.39 29.23 14.19
C ALA A 613 -16.89 28.92 14.00
N ALA A 614 -17.16 27.80 13.34
CA ALA A 614 -18.49 27.37 12.96
C ALA A 614 -18.57 25.83 12.90
N ALA A 615 -19.74 25.31 12.53
CA ALA A 615 -19.94 23.88 12.27
C ALA A 615 -20.30 23.62 10.80
N GLY A 616 -19.46 22.85 10.12
CA GLY A 616 -19.77 22.25 8.82
C GLY A 616 -20.65 21.02 9.02
N ASN A 617 -21.55 20.75 8.08
CA ASN A 617 -22.48 19.62 8.14
C ASN A 617 -22.21 18.65 6.99
N LEU A 618 -21.99 17.37 7.32
CA LEU A 618 -21.85 16.27 6.38
C LEU A 618 -23.10 15.40 6.41
N ARG A 619 -23.89 15.37 5.33
CA ARG A 619 -25.07 14.48 5.22
C ARG A 619 -24.62 13.10 4.76
N VAL A 620 -25.12 12.07 5.44
CA VAL A 620 -24.89 10.68 5.04
C VAL A 620 -25.84 10.34 3.89
N ALA A 621 -25.29 9.76 2.83
CA ALA A 621 -26.03 9.45 1.61
C ALA A 621 -27.09 8.37 1.82
N GLN A 622 -26.71 7.32 2.57
CA GLN A 622 -27.62 6.25 2.94
C GLN A 622 -28.52 6.71 4.09
N ALA A 623 -29.83 6.52 3.94
CA ALA A 623 -30.80 6.85 4.98
C ALA A 623 -30.49 6.10 6.29
N GLY A 624 -30.64 6.78 7.43
CA GLY A 624 -30.33 6.24 8.75
C GLY A 624 -30.23 7.33 9.81
N SER A 625 -29.94 6.93 11.05
CA SER A 625 -29.73 7.84 12.17
C SER A 625 -28.29 7.69 12.71
N PRO A 626 -27.53 8.77 12.86
CA PRO A 626 -27.90 10.14 12.50
C PRO A 626 -27.91 10.34 10.97
N ALA A 627 -28.72 11.28 10.48
CA ALA A 627 -28.80 11.59 9.05
C ALA A 627 -27.62 12.47 8.56
N ALA A 628 -26.94 13.14 9.49
CA ALA A 628 -25.80 14.00 9.22
C ALA A 628 -24.93 14.16 10.47
N PHE A 629 -23.70 14.64 10.29
CA PHE A 629 -22.77 14.97 11.36
C PHE A 629 -22.32 16.42 11.24
N ASP A 630 -22.20 17.09 12.38
CA ASP A 630 -21.62 18.43 12.46
C ASP A 630 -20.16 18.33 12.91
N LEU A 631 -19.26 18.98 12.18
CA LEU A 631 -17.83 19.04 12.46
C LEU A 631 -17.39 20.50 12.61
N ALA A 632 -16.51 20.75 13.58
CA ALA A 632 -15.91 22.07 13.75
C ALA A 632 -15.14 22.48 12.48
N THR A 633 -15.27 23.75 12.09
CA THR A 633 -14.58 24.34 10.95
C THR A 633 -14.56 25.87 11.05
N PHE A 634 -14.06 26.53 10.00
CA PHE A 634 -14.23 27.97 9.81
C PHE A 634 -15.27 28.25 8.73
N ALA A 635 -16.06 29.31 8.92
CA ALA A 635 -17.00 29.82 7.93
C ALA A 635 -17.01 31.37 7.96
N PRO A 636 -17.64 32.06 6.99
CA PRO A 636 -17.76 33.52 7.00
C PRO A 636 -18.44 34.04 8.26
N ALA A 637 -17.86 35.06 8.88
CA ALA A 637 -18.44 35.72 10.05
C ALA A 637 -19.69 36.53 9.67
N PRO A 638 -20.68 36.66 10.56
CA PRO A 638 -21.79 37.58 10.37
C PRO A 638 -21.29 39.01 10.15
N VAL A 639 -21.86 39.71 9.17
CA VAL A 639 -21.60 41.14 9.00
C VAL A 639 -22.20 41.84 10.22
N ALA A 640 -21.38 42.54 11.00
CA ALA A 640 -21.87 43.36 12.09
C ALA A 640 -22.82 44.42 11.50
N SER A 641 -24.09 44.39 11.90
CA SER A 641 -25.01 45.47 11.54
C SER A 641 -24.62 46.69 12.37
N ASP A 642 -24.21 47.79 11.74
CA ASP A 642 -23.90 49.08 12.38
C ASP A 642 -25.15 49.78 13.00
N VAL A 643 -26.13 49.02 13.49
CA VAL A 643 -27.38 49.52 14.07
C VAL A 643 -27.18 50.08 15.50
N ILE A 644 -25.96 50.05 16.05
CA ILE A 644 -25.65 50.61 17.38
C ILE A 644 -25.79 52.15 17.44
N PHE A 645 -25.89 52.85 16.31
CA PHE A 645 -26.13 54.31 16.29
C PHE A 645 -27.53 54.75 15.82
N ALA A 646 -28.48 53.83 15.63
CA ALA A 646 -29.86 54.22 15.36
C ALA A 646 -30.61 54.55 16.67
N ASN A 647 -30.58 55.84 17.01
CA ASN A 647 -31.57 56.59 17.80
C ASN A 647 -31.32 56.69 19.31
N GLY A 648 -30.27 57.41 19.69
CA GLY A 648 -30.22 58.17 20.94
C GLY A 648 -30.31 59.67 20.63
N PHE A 649 -31.29 60.36 21.22
CA PHE A 649 -31.55 61.82 21.20
C PHE A 649 -32.42 62.39 20.06
N ASP A 650 -33.69 62.00 20.04
CA ASP A 650 -34.85 62.87 19.75
C ASP A 650 -36.05 62.15 20.44
N ALA A 651 -36.77 62.62 21.46
CA ALA A 651 -37.07 63.93 22.04
C ALA A 651 -37.59 63.74 23.50
N PRO A 652 -38.06 64.80 24.18
CA PRO A 652 -39.50 64.85 24.49
C PRO A 652 -40.30 65.81 23.63
#